data_AF-A0A7X8QNL1-F1
#
_entry.id   AF-A0A7X8QNL1-F1
#
_cell.length_a   1.000
_cell.length_b   1.000
_cell.length_c   1.000
_cell.angle_alpha   90.00
_cell.angle_beta   90.00
_cell.angle_gamma   90.00
#
_symmetry.space_group_name_H-M   'P 1'
#
loop_
_entity.id
_entity.type
_entity.pdbx_description
1 polymer ?
#
loop_
_entity_poly.entity_id
_entity_poly.type
_entity_poly.pdbx_seq_one_letter_code
_entity_poly.pdbx_strand_id
1 'polypeptide(L)'
;MFWLANPKQAEDTIKAWENTLGTFDEIMIEEIKSCFFSIRVKIIIKILQHFHKDHRLAMHDQEIFPFLEQLMCQYKRIINDYTVREGTIGERECIEESDTKRDEEQEVTDIIEGMMSLLLSEYQQFYENGKLGINPIQLEKEKYISYGKQDFISKLQKIEQDFIQQWVQEKNQKRVFKQQWMQKNRENQKEIYMEQIQQLYDSIWNQCSQSIYTLYQSSTIEGMEQMDDFNKRPMLHFYYEFAQNQKSTLESICSIQLQALKRKMREGNHEISFSKTIEQLIHSIQALYIQTQEKIYFWEQGFKKGIDPKEKIMGLSSFHEYIQKEGIEKYLQDKEGMTIERIEEYWTKFQEAFQCFQIHWEIIAKSYEEFFSQWVQKESHHWKEEIVTEEERYEQMLKNILEAFQQFQEYYKEQEPILLETEYKDIFMGIDETLSIKIQSIEEQHEEWKAQIQKYGEKNNEEMTKKQMDLTLPLYQQWIQEEAVYQGDTPFRLSFLEYVFKKDQEEGYMKKEQDQWMERKKNVQQQWVKMVTRHLKNNLLFEMSTFEEILHYSISRLRGETEKSIQQYVDKMDELTQNLHNALEAYGITFITPKPHEKFNGKEQEVLLAEENEAFQKGEVIQCINTGYKYQDQVLLRANVIAAR
;
A
#
# COMPACT_ATOMS: atom_id res chain seq x y z
N MET A 1 -20.63 -5.61 22.61
CA MET A 1 -20.06 -6.94 22.34
C MET A 1 -18.89 -6.71 21.39
N PHE A 2 -17.67 -7.08 21.75
CA PHE A 2 -16.50 -6.85 20.87
C PHE A 2 -16.08 -8.17 20.25
N TRP A 3 -15.98 -8.20 18.93
CA TRP A 3 -15.36 -9.32 18.22
C TRP A 3 -13.85 -9.25 18.36
N LEU A 4 -13.23 -10.40 18.61
CA LEU A 4 -11.78 -10.58 18.59
C LEU A 4 -11.47 -11.64 17.54
N ALA A 5 -10.60 -11.28 16.59
CA ALA A 5 -10.11 -12.21 15.60
C ALA A 5 -9.39 -13.39 16.26
N ASN A 6 -9.43 -14.56 15.62
CA ASN A 6 -8.51 -15.63 15.98
C ASN A 6 -7.06 -15.10 15.83
N PRO A 7 -6.23 -15.13 16.88
CA PRO A 7 -4.90 -14.53 16.84
C PRO A 7 -4.04 -15.06 15.69
N LYS A 8 -4.17 -16.36 15.37
CA LYS A 8 -3.42 -16.97 14.27
C LYS A 8 -3.88 -16.47 12.91
N GLN A 9 -5.20 -16.38 12.68
CA GLN A 9 -5.74 -15.89 11.40
C GLN A 9 -5.44 -14.41 11.20
N ALA A 10 -5.49 -13.63 12.28
CA ALA A 10 -5.07 -12.23 12.27
C ALA A 10 -3.59 -12.11 11.89
N GLU A 11 -2.71 -12.89 12.54
CA GLU A 11 -1.28 -12.92 12.24
C GLU A 11 -1.00 -13.34 10.79
N ASP A 12 -1.66 -14.39 10.29
CA ASP A 12 -1.50 -14.86 8.91
C ASP A 12 -1.95 -13.79 7.89
N THR A 13 -3.05 -13.09 8.17
CA THR A 13 -3.55 -11.99 7.32
C THR A 13 -2.57 -10.81 7.28
N ILE A 14 -2.01 -10.43 8.44
CA ILE A 14 -0.99 -9.38 8.53
C ILE A 14 0.27 -9.79 7.77
N LYS A 15 0.76 -11.02 7.95
CA LYS A 15 1.94 -11.52 7.25
C LYS A 15 1.75 -11.56 5.74
N ALA A 16 0.58 -11.98 5.26
CA ALA A 16 0.26 -11.98 3.84
C ALA A 16 0.24 -10.55 3.27
N TRP A 17 -0.28 -9.59 4.05
CA TRP A 17 -0.24 -8.18 3.69
C TRP A 17 1.19 -7.63 3.64
N GLU A 18 2.00 -7.91 4.66
CA GLU A 18 3.42 -7.52 4.71
C GLU A 18 4.21 -8.10 3.54
N ASN A 19 3.97 -9.35 3.19
CA ASN A 19 4.59 -9.99 2.03
C ASN A 19 4.16 -9.32 0.71
N THR A 20 2.90 -8.92 0.58
CA THR A 20 2.40 -8.16 -0.58
C THR A 20 3.12 -6.82 -0.70
N LEU A 21 3.21 -6.07 0.41
CA LEU A 21 3.90 -4.79 0.45
C LEU A 21 5.40 -4.91 0.20
N GLY A 22 6.04 -5.93 0.77
CA GLY A 22 7.46 -6.23 0.59
C GLY A 22 7.79 -6.62 -0.84
N THR A 23 6.94 -7.45 -1.47
CA THR A 23 7.10 -7.82 -2.89
C THR A 23 7.05 -6.60 -3.80
N PHE A 24 6.13 -5.67 -3.56
CA PHE A 24 6.09 -4.41 -4.30
C PHE A 24 7.37 -3.58 -4.08
N ASP A 25 7.79 -3.41 -2.83
CA ASP A 25 8.97 -2.61 -2.51
C ASP A 25 10.24 -3.22 -3.13
N GLU A 26 10.39 -4.55 -3.15
CA GLU A 26 11.47 -5.26 -3.84
C GLU A 26 11.51 -4.95 -5.33
N ILE A 27 10.37 -5.03 -6.02
CA ILE A 27 10.26 -4.73 -7.45
C ILE A 27 10.69 -3.29 -7.73
N MET A 28 10.18 -2.33 -6.95
CA MET A 28 10.50 -0.91 -7.16
C MET A 28 11.96 -0.59 -6.85
N ILE A 29 12.57 -1.25 -5.85
CA ILE A 29 13.99 -1.09 -5.55
C ILE A 29 14.86 -1.59 -6.72
N GLU A 30 14.53 -2.72 -7.34
CA GLU A 30 15.25 -3.21 -8.52
C GLU A 30 15.12 -2.28 -9.73
N GLU A 31 13.98 -1.62 -9.88
CA GLU A 31 13.78 -0.61 -10.92
C GLU A 31 14.55 0.69 -10.64
N ILE A 32 14.61 1.15 -9.39
CA ILE A 32 15.49 2.26 -8.98
C ILE A 32 16.96 1.95 -9.32
N LYS A 33 17.43 0.75 -8.97
CA LYS A 33 18.79 0.30 -9.32
C LYS A 33 19.02 0.28 -10.83
N SER A 34 18.02 -0.13 -11.60
CA SER A 34 18.07 -0.14 -13.07
C SER A 34 18.16 1.27 -13.66
N CYS A 35 17.44 2.23 -13.10
CA CYS A 35 17.55 3.65 -13.47
C CYS A 35 18.96 4.20 -13.18
N PHE A 36 19.47 3.98 -11.96
CA PHE A 36 20.84 4.39 -11.59
C PHE A 36 21.91 3.70 -12.45
N PHE A 37 21.70 2.44 -12.84
CA PHE A 37 22.57 1.73 -13.77
C PHE A 37 22.66 2.46 -15.12
N SER A 38 21.53 2.87 -15.69
CA SER A 38 21.50 3.61 -16.96
C SER A 38 22.29 4.92 -16.87
N ILE A 39 22.00 5.73 -15.85
CA ILE A 39 22.71 7.00 -15.58
C ILE A 39 24.22 6.75 -15.45
N ARG A 40 24.59 5.75 -14.64
CA ARG A 40 25.99 5.38 -14.38
C ARG A 40 26.76 5.05 -15.65
N VAL A 41 26.18 4.25 -16.55
CA VAL A 41 26.85 3.87 -17.80
C VAL A 41 27.17 5.09 -18.66
N LYS A 42 26.22 6.03 -18.79
CA LYS A 42 26.41 7.23 -19.61
C LYS A 42 27.46 8.17 -19.03
N ILE A 43 27.45 8.37 -17.71
CA ILE A 43 28.47 9.20 -17.06
C ILE A 43 29.85 8.55 -17.18
N ILE A 44 29.97 7.23 -16.96
CA ILE A 44 31.25 6.52 -17.11
C ILE A 44 31.78 6.67 -18.53
N ILE A 45 30.95 6.52 -19.58
CA ILE A 45 31.39 6.72 -20.96
C ILE A 45 31.99 8.11 -21.15
N LYS A 46 31.38 9.15 -20.55
CA LYS A 46 31.91 10.51 -20.62
C LYS A 46 33.19 10.70 -19.82
N ILE A 47 33.29 10.16 -18.61
CA ILE A 47 34.53 10.19 -17.81
C ILE A 47 35.67 9.50 -18.57
N LEU A 48 35.41 8.33 -19.17
CA LEU A 48 36.38 7.60 -19.96
C LEU A 48 36.83 8.39 -21.19
N GLN A 49 35.90 9.07 -21.88
CA GLN A 49 36.25 9.97 -22.98
C GLN A 49 37.25 11.04 -22.52
N HIS A 50 36.99 11.66 -21.37
CA HIS A 50 37.86 12.69 -20.81
C HIS A 50 39.26 12.14 -20.48
N PHE A 51 39.30 10.97 -19.83
CA PHE A 51 40.54 10.29 -19.43
C PHE A 51 41.36 9.78 -20.62
N HIS A 52 40.72 9.43 -21.74
CA HIS A 52 41.46 8.97 -22.92
C HIS A 52 41.97 10.11 -23.80
N LYS A 53 41.18 11.18 -23.97
CA LYS A 53 41.39 12.17 -25.06
C LYS A 53 41.56 13.60 -24.58
N ASP A 54 40.93 13.97 -23.48
CA ASP A 54 40.74 15.39 -23.17
C ASP A 54 41.76 15.92 -22.16
N HIS A 55 42.51 15.07 -21.44
CA HIS A 55 43.60 15.53 -20.59
C HIS A 55 44.82 16.01 -21.42
N ARG A 56 45.64 16.90 -20.85
CA ARG A 56 46.77 17.56 -21.53
C ARG A 56 47.79 16.59 -22.11
N LEU A 57 48.06 15.49 -21.42
CA LEU A 57 49.08 14.50 -21.82
C LEU A 57 48.58 13.41 -22.77
N ALA A 58 47.32 13.46 -23.21
CA ALA A 58 46.69 12.39 -23.98
C ALA A 58 47.41 12.07 -25.30
N MET A 59 47.94 13.10 -25.96
CA MET A 59 48.72 12.96 -27.19
C MET A 59 50.05 12.25 -26.91
N HIS A 60 50.74 12.60 -25.82
CA HIS A 60 52.02 12.00 -25.43
C HIS A 60 51.86 10.52 -25.08
N ASP A 61 50.76 10.13 -24.44
CA ASP A 61 50.41 8.73 -24.16
C ASP A 61 50.34 7.87 -25.45
N GLN A 62 49.95 8.48 -26.57
CA GLN A 62 49.77 7.81 -27.85
C GLN A 62 51.03 7.84 -28.73
N GLU A 63 51.90 8.84 -28.57
CA GLU A 63 53.00 9.07 -29.51
C GLU A 63 54.38 8.60 -29.03
N ILE A 64 54.71 8.78 -27.74
CA ILE A 64 56.10 8.65 -27.27
C ILE A 64 56.63 7.23 -27.46
N PHE A 65 55.90 6.23 -26.95
CA PHE A 65 56.35 4.85 -27.03
C PHE A 65 56.37 4.31 -28.48
N PRO A 66 55.31 4.50 -29.32
CA PRO A 66 55.37 4.08 -30.72
C PRO A 66 56.48 4.75 -31.53
N PHE A 67 56.78 6.02 -31.24
CA PHE A 67 57.91 6.71 -31.87
C PHE A 67 59.24 6.05 -31.49
N LEU A 68 59.45 5.75 -30.20
CA LEU A 68 60.66 5.06 -29.75
C LEU A 68 60.77 3.65 -30.33
N GLU A 69 59.68 2.90 -30.41
CA GLU A 69 59.67 1.57 -31.03
C GLU A 69 60.05 1.66 -32.53
N GLN A 70 59.52 2.65 -33.25
CA GLN A 70 59.91 2.92 -34.63
C GLN A 70 61.39 3.30 -34.76
N LEU A 71 61.90 4.15 -33.85
CA LEU A 71 63.31 4.55 -33.82
C LEU A 71 64.23 3.34 -33.60
N MET A 72 63.89 2.45 -32.66
CA MET A 72 64.63 1.23 -32.40
C MET A 72 64.61 0.26 -33.60
N CYS A 73 63.48 0.16 -34.31
CA CYS A 73 63.40 -0.58 -35.56
C CYS A 73 64.34 0.00 -36.64
N GLN A 74 64.46 1.33 -36.71
CA GLN A 74 65.38 2.00 -37.63
C GLN A 74 66.84 1.78 -37.22
N TYR A 75 67.18 1.80 -35.93
CA TYR A 75 68.52 1.46 -35.43
C TYR A 75 68.92 0.05 -35.85
N LYS A 76 68.05 -0.94 -35.58
CA LYS A 76 68.26 -2.33 -35.98
C LYS A 76 68.45 -2.49 -37.48
N ARG A 77 67.67 -1.75 -38.29
CA ARG A 77 67.81 -1.76 -39.75
C ARG A 77 69.15 -1.22 -40.19
N ILE A 78 69.59 -0.08 -39.65
CA ILE A 78 70.88 0.52 -39.96
C ILE A 78 72.03 -0.43 -39.59
N ILE A 79 71.96 -1.05 -38.41
CA ILE A 79 72.95 -2.05 -37.96
C ILE A 79 72.98 -3.24 -38.92
N ASN A 80 71.83 -3.84 -39.24
CA ASN A 80 71.76 -4.99 -40.14
C ASN A 80 72.20 -4.65 -41.58
N ASP A 81 71.79 -3.50 -42.11
CA ASP A 81 72.15 -3.06 -43.46
C ASP A 81 73.67 -2.86 -43.57
N TYR A 82 74.34 -2.46 -42.48
CA TYR A 82 75.81 -2.38 -42.42
C TYR A 82 76.46 -3.76 -42.29
N THR A 83 76.05 -4.59 -41.32
CA THR A 83 76.64 -5.93 -41.09
C THR A 83 76.50 -6.85 -42.30
N VAL A 84 75.39 -6.80 -43.03
CA VAL A 84 75.19 -7.58 -44.27
C VAL A 84 76.11 -7.08 -45.39
N ARG A 85 76.31 -5.76 -45.51
CA ARG A 85 77.20 -5.17 -46.53
C ARG A 85 78.67 -5.44 -46.20
N GLU A 86 79.05 -5.43 -44.93
CA GLU A 86 80.38 -5.82 -44.46
C GLU A 86 80.72 -7.28 -44.83
N GLY A 87 79.77 -8.19 -44.63
CA GLY A 87 79.89 -9.60 -45.07
C GLY A 87 79.94 -9.80 -46.58
N THR A 88 79.49 -8.82 -47.37
CA THR A 88 79.59 -8.83 -48.84
C THR A 88 80.89 -8.15 -49.33
N ILE A 89 81.52 -7.30 -48.50
CA ILE A 89 82.82 -6.67 -48.76
C ILE A 89 83.98 -7.60 -48.37
N GLY A 90 83.74 -8.55 -47.45
CA GLY A 90 84.70 -9.58 -47.02
C GLY A 90 85.08 -10.64 -48.08
N GLU A 91 84.42 -10.70 -49.24
CA GLU A 91 84.85 -11.51 -50.40
C GLU A 91 85.69 -10.69 -51.39
N ARG A 92 86.65 -9.89 -50.91
CA ARG A 92 87.70 -9.34 -51.77
C ARG A 92 88.92 -10.24 -51.73
N GLU A 93 89.12 -10.95 -52.83
CA GLU A 93 90.34 -11.68 -53.15
C GLU A 93 91.58 -10.82 -52.90
N CYS A 94 92.58 -11.44 -52.28
CA CYS A 94 93.91 -10.89 -52.04
C CYS A 94 94.50 -10.27 -53.30
N ILE A 95 94.50 -8.93 -53.40
CA ILE A 95 95.39 -8.20 -54.29
C ILE A 95 96.19 -7.23 -53.42
N GLU A 96 97.51 -7.37 -53.47
CA GLU A 96 98.50 -6.56 -52.74
C GLU A 96 98.39 -5.09 -53.16
N GLU A 97 97.73 -4.26 -52.34
CA GLU A 97 97.87 -2.80 -52.38
C GLU A 97 98.50 -2.29 -51.07
N SER A 98 99.37 -1.29 -51.21
CA SER A 98 100.25 -0.69 -50.20
C SER A 98 99.63 -0.44 -48.82
N ASP A 99 100.39 -0.74 -47.76
CA ASP A 99 100.04 -0.63 -46.33
C ASP A 99 99.31 0.67 -45.91
N THR A 100 99.56 1.81 -46.57
CA THR A 100 98.90 3.09 -46.27
C THR A 100 97.40 3.15 -46.62
N LYS A 101 96.89 2.32 -47.54
CA LYS A 101 95.45 2.27 -47.87
C LYS A 101 94.65 1.47 -46.84
N ARG A 102 95.26 0.47 -46.21
CA ARG A 102 94.63 -0.36 -45.15
C ARG A 102 94.40 0.43 -43.88
N ASP A 103 95.32 1.30 -43.48
CA ASP A 103 95.20 2.08 -42.24
C ASP A 103 94.08 3.14 -42.32
N GLU A 104 93.90 3.81 -43.47
CA GLU A 104 92.83 4.82 -43.65
C GLU A 104 91.42 4.20 -43.72
N GLU A 105 91.27 3.05 -44.38
CA GLU A 105 89.99 2.31 -44.43
C GLU A 105 89.64 1.64 -43.09
N GLN A 106 90.65 1.22 -42.32
CA GLN A 106 90.47 0.69 -40.97
C GLN A 106 89.97 1.78 -40.00
N GLU A 107 90.56 2.98 -40.02
CA GLU A 107 90.08 4.10 -39.18
C GLU A 107 88.63 4.50 -39.51
N VAL A 108 88.22 4.46 -40.78
CA VAL A 108 86.84 4.70 -41.21
C VAL A 108 85.90 3.62 -40.68
N THR A 109 86.34 2.35 -40.71
CA THR A 109 85.60 1.20 -40.20
C THR A 109 85.44 1.29 -38.68
N ASP A 110 86.49 1.61 -37.93
CA ASP A 110 86.46 1.76 -36.47
C ASP A 110 85.47 2.87 -36.03
N ILE A 111 85.38 3.97 -36.78
CA ILE A 111 84.40 5.04 -36.50
C ILE A 111 82.97 4.51 -36.70
N ILE A 112 82.73 3.71 -37.75
CA ILE A 112 81.42 3.13 -38.05
C ILE A 112 81.05 2.05 -37.02
N GLU A 113 81.99 1.18 -36.65
CA GLU A 113 81.79 0.21 -35.57
C GLU A 113 81.45 0.90 -34.24
N GLY A 114 82.13 2.02 -33.93
CA GLY A 114 81.81 2.87 -32.77
C GLY A 114 80.38 3.41 -32.81
N MET A 115 79.90 3.88 -33.98
CA MET A 115 78.52 4.30 -34.16
C MET A 115 77.53 3.13 -33.99
N MET A 116 77.81 1.98 -34.59
CA MET A 116 76.94 0.81 -34.52
C MET A 116 76.87 0.22 -33.12
N SER A 117 77.98 0.21 -32.38
CA SER A 117 78.05 -0.24 -30.99
C SER A 117 77.20 0.64 -30.08
N LEU A 118 77.24 1.98 -30.26
CA LEU A 118 76.37 2.91 -29.54
C LEU A 118 74.89 2.66 -29.87
N LEU A 119 74.52 2.57 -31.15
CA LEU A 119 73.13 2.31 -31.55
C LEU A 119 72.64 0.93 -31.08
N LEU A 120 73.49 -0.08 -31.07
CA LEU A 120 73.18 -1.43 -30.59
C LEU A 120 72.97 -1.44 -29.07
N SER A 121 73.81 -0.72 -28.32
CA SER A 121 73.68 -0.57 -26.87
C SER A 121 72.34 0.09 -26.50
N GLU A 122 71.96 1.17 -27.18
CA GLU A 122 70.68 1.86 -26.96
C GLU A 122 69.49 0.97 -27.33
N TYR A 123 69.59 0.23 -28.44
CA TYR A 123 68.59 -0.76 -28.84
C TYR A 123 68.42 -1.86 -27.78
N GLN A 124 69.51 -2.38 -27.22
CA GLN A 124 69.47 -3.39 -26.16
C GLN A 124 68.85 -2.81 -24.89
N GLN A 125 69.28 -1.62 -24.46
CA GLN A 125 68.78 -0.95 -23.25
C GLN A 125 67.26 -0.67 -23.30
N PHE A 126 66.70 -0.36 -24.47
CA PHE A 126 65.26 -0.16 -24.64
C PHE A 126 64.45 -1.44 -24.34
N TYR A 127 64.98 -2.61 -24.72
CA TYR A 127 64.31 -3.91 -24.55
C TYR A 127 64.75 -4.69 -23.30
N GLU A 128 65.81 -4.28 -22.60
CA GLU A 128 66.24 -4.90 -21.34
C GLU A 128 65.17 -4.84 -20.24
N ASN A 129 64.32 -3.80 -20.28
CA ASN A 129 63.32 -3.52 -19.26
C ASN A 129 61.85 -3.73 -19.71
N GLY A 130 61.61 -4.14 -20.97
CA GLY A 130 60.27 -4.18 -21.57
C GLY A 130 60.00 -5.42 -22.42
N LYS A 131 58.73 -5.86 -22.46
CA LYS A 131 58.27 -6.90 -23.41
C LYS A 131 57.98 -6.26 -24.77
N LEU A 132 58.48 -6.88 -25.84
CA LEU A 132 58.19 -6.48 -27.23
C LEU A 132 56.67 -6.32 -27.48
N GLY A 133 56.28 -5.18 -28.08
CA GLY A 133 54.90 -4.88 -28.48
C GLY A 133 53.95 -4.46 -27.36
N ILE A 134 54.41 -4.31 -26.11
CA ILE A 134 53.59 -3.81 -25.01
C ILE A 134 53.98 -2.37 -24.71
N ASN A 135 53.04 -1.42 -24.85
CA ASN A 135 53.24 -0.01 -24.49
C ASN A 135 53.03 0.21 -22.98
N PRO A 136 54.09 0.44 -22.18
CA PRO A 136 53.97 0.55 -20.72
C PRO A 136 53.29 1.85 -20.28
N ILE A 137 53.36 2.90 -21.11
CA ILE A 137 52.66 4.17 -20.87
C ILE A 137 51.15 3.95 -20.94
N GLN A 138 50.68 3.18 -21.92
CA GLN A 138 49.27 2.81 -22.03
C GLN A 138 48.83 1.91 -20.87
N LEU A 139 49.63 0.93 -20.47
CA LEU A 139 49.31 0.07 -19.32
C LEU A 139 49.19 0.85 -18.00
N GLU A 140 50.07 1.82 -17.79
CA GLU A 140 49.99 2.73 -16.65
C GLU A 140 48.69 3.56 -16.69
N LYS A 141 48.37 4.13 -17.85
CA LYS A 141 47.13 4.88 -18.06
C LYS A 141 45.88 4.05 -17.74
N GLU A 142 45.81 2.82 -18.25
CA GLU A 142 44.67 1.92 -18.00
C GLU A 142 44.49 1.60 -16.50
N LYS A 143 45.58 1.51 -15.73
CA LYS A 143 45.49 1.33 -14.26
C LYS A 143 44.83 2.54 -13.59
N TYR A 144 45.20 3.76 -13.97
CA TYR A 144 44.58 4.98 -13.45
C TYR A 144 43.10 5.08 -13.84
N ILE A 145 42.76 4.75 -15.09
CA ILE A 145 41.38 4.71 -15.57
C ILE A 145 40.55 3.72 -14.74
N SER A 146 41.08 2.52 -14.50
CA SER A 146 40.42 1.49 -13.71
C SER A 146 40.16 1.96 -12.27
N TYR A 147 41.14 2.58 -11.63
CA TYR A 147 40.99 3.13 -10.27
C TYR A 147 39.93 4.23 -10.22
N GLY A 148 40.00 5.22 -11.12
CA GLY A 148 39.03 6.31 -11.18
C GLY A 148 37.59 5.81 -11.45
N LYS A 149 37.45 4.78 -12.29
CA LYS A 149 36.15 4.12 -12.53
C LYS A 149 35.60 3.46 -11.25
N GLN A 150 36.43 2.72 -10.52
CA GLN A 150 36.02 2.05 -9.28
C GLN A 150 35.60 3.06 -8.20
N ASP A 151 36.38 4.12 -8.02
CA ASP A 151 36.08 5.20 -7.09
C ASP A 151 34.74 5.88 -7.43
N PHE A 152 34.54 6.29 -8.69
CA PHE A 152 33.28 6.89 -9.14
C PHE A 152 32.08 5.96 -8.90
N ILE A 153 32.20 4.67 -9.24
CA ILE A 153 31.12 3.70 -9.02
C ILE A 153 30.76 3.61 -7.53
N SER A 154 31.76 3.53 -6.65
CA SER A 154 31.52 3.42 -5.20
C SER A 154 30.81 4.65 -4.63
N LYS A 155 31.19 5.86 -5.07
CA LYS A 155 30.57 7.12 -4.65
C LYS A 155 29.15 7.26 -5.19
N LEU A 156 28.90 6.84 -6.43
CA LEU A 156 27.55 6.86 -7.01
C LEU A 156 26.62 5.85 -6.33
N GLN A 157 27.13 4.65 -5.98
CA GLN A 157 26.38 3.66 -5.20
C GLN A 157 25.91 4.20 -3.85
N LYS A 158 26.67 5.11 -3.23
CA LYS A 158 26.23 5.77 -2.00
C LYS A 158 25.01 6.66 -2.24
N ILE A 159 25.00 7.46 -3.31
CA ILE A 159 23.84 8.29 -3.69
C ILE A 159 22.62 7.41 -3.97
N GLU A 160 22.81 6.29 -4.67
CA GLU A 160 21.78 5.29 -4.93
C GLU A 160 21.20 4.71 -3.63
N GLN A 161 22.05 4.34 -2.67
CA GLN A 161 21.62 3.81 -1.36
C GLN A 161 20.87 4.85 -0.54
N ASP A 162 21.35 6.09 -0.50
CA ASP A 162 20.70 7.19 0.22
C ASP A 162 19.30 7.45 -0.35
N PHE A 163 19.13 7.42 -1.68
CA PHE A 163 17.83 7.55 -2.32
C PHE A 163 16.90 6.36 -2.01
N ILE A 164 17.41 5.13 -2.05
CA ILE A 164 16.62 3.93 -1.69
C ILE A 164 16.13 4.02 -0.23
N GLN A 165 16.95 4.49 0.69
CA GLN A 165 16.55 4.68 2.09
C GLN A 165 15.43 5.72 2.24
N GLN A 166 15.50 6.82 1.49
CA GLN A 166 14.43 7.82 1.47
C GLN A 166 13.13 7.26 0.87
N TRP A 167 13.22 6.55 -0.25
CA TRP A 167 12.08 5.86 -0.88
C TRP A 167 11.39 4.88 0.07
N VAL A 168 12.16 4.12 0.85
CA VAL A 168 11.60 3.19 1.86
C VAL A 168 10.82 3.94 2.95
N GLN A 169 11.17 5.20 3.25
CA GLN A 169 10.49 6.02 4.24
C GLN A 169 9.28 6.79 3.67
N GLU A 170 9.22 7.07 2.37
CA GLU A 170 8.14 7.83 1.73
C GLU A 170 6.83 7.03 1.56
N LYS A 171 5.98 7.06 2.59
CA LYS A 171 4.71 6.29 2.60
C LYS A 171 3.67 6.74 1.56
N ASN A 172 3.59 8.04 1.27
CA ASN A 172 2.50 8.61 0.46
C ASN A 172 2.60 8.29 -1.04
N GLN A 173 3.78 8.40 -1.64
CA GLN A 173 3.97 8.12 -3.07
C GLN A 173 3.80 6.62 -3.35
N LYS A 174 4.36 5.76 -2.49
CA LYS A 174 4.19 4.31 -2.56
C LYS A 174 2.74 3.86 -2.46
N ARG A 175 1.91 4.57 -1.70
CA ARG A 175 0.47 4.26 -1.59
C ARG A 175 -0.23 4.33 -2.94
N VAL A 176 -0.03 5.42 -3.68
CA VAL A 176 -0.68 5.63 -4.98
C VAL A 176 -0.28 4.51 -5.94
N PHE A 177 1.00 4.16 -5.97
CA PHE A 177 1.49 3.09 -6.84
C PHE A 177 0.90 1.73 -6.47
N LYS A 178 0.91 1.39 -5.17
CA LYS A 178 0.35 0.13 -4.66
C LYS A 178 -1.14 0.00 -4.98
N GLN A 179 -1.92 1.08 -4.83
CA GLN A 179 -3.35 1.07 -5.16
C GLN A 179 -3.59 0.80 -6.65
N GLN A 180 -2.77 1.37 -7.55
CA GLN A 180 -2.88 1.09 -8.99
C GLN A 180 -2.59 -0.38 -9.31
N TRP A 181 -1.64 -1.03 -8.61
CA TRP A 181 -1.32 -2.45 -8.80
C TRP A 181 -2.38 -3.39 -8.24
N MET A 182 -3.10 -2.97 -7.20
CA MET A 182 -4.18 -3.76 -6.59
C MET A 182 -5.48 -3.73 -7.42
N GLN A 183 -5.66 -2.74 -8.29
CA GLN A 183 -6.81 -2.68 -9.19
C GLN A 183 -6.65 -3.76 -10.28
N LYS A 184 -7.54 -4.76 -10.28
CA LYS A 184 -7.56 -5.86 -11.26
C LYS A 184 -7.97 -5.35 -12.65
N ASN A 185 -7.10 -4.65 -13.36
CA ASN A 185 -7.25 -4.39 -14.80
C ASN A 185 -5.99 -4.83 -15.54
N ARG A 186 -6.03 -6.07 -16.07
CA ARG A 186 -4.94 -6.64 -16.87
C ARG A 186 -4.64 -5.82 -18.13
N GLU A 187 -5.64 -5.12 -18.66
CA GLU A 187 -5.55 -4.41 -19.94
C GLU A 187 -4.57 -3.21 -19.91
N ASN A 188 -4.34 -2.59 -18.75
CA ASN A 188 -3.50 -1.37 -18.62
C ASN A 188 -2.22 -1.57 -17.79
N GLN A 189 -1.80 -2.81 -17.51
CA GLN A 189 -0.66 -3.10 -16.63
C GLN A 189 0.65 -2.48 -17.15
N LYS A 190 0.92 -2.62 -18.46
CA LYS A 190 2.12 -2.06 -19.08
C LYS A 190 2.12 -0.53 -19.00
N GLU A 191 0.98 0.11 -19.20
CA GLU A 191 0.86 1.57 -19.16
C GLU A 191 1.10 2.10 -17.74
N ILE A 192 0.43 1.52 -16.73
CA ILE A 192 0.62 1.85 -15.31
C ILE A 192 2.09 1.66 -14.91
N TYR A 193 2.68 0.53 -15.29
CA TYR A 193 4.08 0.24 -14.99
C TYR A 193 5.01 1.31 -15.58
N MET A 194 4.87 1.60 -16.87
CA MET A 194 5.72 2.58 -17.55
C MET A 194 5.56 3.99 -16.97
N GLU A 195 4.34 4.39 -16.61
CA GLU A 195 4.08 5.68 -15.95
C GLU A 195 4.80 5.76 -14.60
N GLN A 196 4.78 4.69 -13.81
CA GLN A 196 5.47 4.65 -12.52
C GLN A 196 7.00 4.67 -12.67
N ILE A 197 7.55 3.98 -13.68
CA ILE A 197 8.99 4.05 -13.98
C ILE A 197 9.39 5.48 -14.38
N GLN A 198 8.57 6.16 -15.18
CA GLN A 198 8.78 7.56 -15.53
C GLN A 198 8.79 8.44 -14.28
N GLN A 199 7.80 8.30 -13.41
CA GLN A 199 7.69 9.10 -12.18
C GLN A 199 8.83 8.82 -11.19
N LEU A 200 9.25 7.55 -11.05
CA LEU A 200 10.43 7.17 -10.27
C LEU A 200 11.67 7.87 -10.81
N TYR A 201 11.85 7.83 -12.13
CA TYR A 201 12.98 8.46 -12.79
C TYR A 201 13.00 9.97 -12.51
N ASP A 202 11.88 10.65 -12.74
CA ASP A 202 11.77 12.09 -12.50
C ASP A 202 12.06 12.45 -11.04
N SER A 203 11.64 11.59 -10.10
CA SER A 203 11.99 11.74 -8.68
C SER A 203 13.49 11.62 -8.43
N ILE A 204 14.13 10.56 -8.95
CA ILE A 204 15.60 10.36 -8.86
C ILE A 204 16.32 11.60 -9.41
N TRP A 205 15.91 12.08 -10.58
CA TRP A 205 16.60 13.19 -11.23
C TRP A 205 16.40 14.51 -10.49
N ASN A 206 15.18 14.83 -10.07
CA ASN A 206 14.90 16.05 -9.33
C ASN A 206 15.65 16.11 -7.99
N GLN A 207 15.80 14.97 -7.31
CA GLN A 207 16.45 14.92 -6.00
C GLN A 207 17.97 14.77 -6.08
N CYS A 208 18.49 13.99 -7.05
CA CYS A 208 19.90 13.59 -7.08
C CYS A 208 20.73 14.27 -8.17
N SER A 209 20.14 14.97 -9.15
CA SER A 209 20.85 15.55 -10.30
C SER A 209 22.06 16.41 -9.91
N GLN A 210 21.90 17.28 -8.91
CA GLN A 210 22.98 18.15 -8.44
C GLN A 210 24.13 17.35 -7.81
N SER A 211 23.82 16.34 -6.99
CA SER A 211 24.81 15.46 -6.36
C SER A 211 25.55 14.62 -7.40
N ILE A 212 24.82 14.09 -8.39
CA ILE A 212 25.36 13.32 -9.50
C ILE A 212 26.28 14.21 -10.37
N TYR A 213 25.88 15.44 -10.67
CA TYR A 213 26.71 16.39 -11.43
C TYR A 213 27.98 16.74 -10.66
N THR A 214 27.85 17.05 -9.37
CA THR A 214 29.01 17.38 -8.51
C THR A 214 30.01 16.23 -8.50
N LEU A 215 29.53 14.98 -8.37
CA LEU A 215 30.36 13.79 -8.42
C LEU A 215 31.03 13.62 -9.79
N TYR A 216 30.28 13.77 -10.89
CA TYR A 216 30.85 13.75 -12.24
C TYR A 216 31.97 14.77 -12.39
N GLN A 217 31.74 16.01 -11.98
CA GLN A 217 32.70 17.09 -12.09
C GLN A 217 33.95 16.81 -11.25
N SER A 218 33.79 16.48 -9.97
CA SER A 218 34.92 16.22 -9.07
C SER A 218 35.77 15.03 -9.54
N SER A 219 35.13 13.91 -9.89
CA SER A 219 35.84 12.70 -10.35
C SER A 219 36.54 12.91 -11.69
N THR A 220 35.95 13.70 -12.60
CA THR A 220 36.57 14.01 -13.89
C THR A 220 37.78 14.92 -13.72
N ILE A 221 37.65 16.01 -12.95
CA ILE A 221 38.76 16.94 -12.69
C ILE A 221 39.91 16.22 -12.00
N GLU A 222 39.62 15.53 -10.89
CA GLU A 222 40.66 14.85 -10.11
C GLU A 222 41.40 13.80 -10.96
N GLY A 223 40.67 13.01 -11.75
CA GLY A 223 41.29 12.03 -12.64
C GLY A 223 42.12 12.64 -13.77
N MET A 224 41.65 13.74 -14.38
CA MET A 224 42.42 14.45 -15.41
C MET A 224 43.68 15.11 -14.83
N GLU A 225 43.59 15.73 -13.65
CA GLU A 225 44.74 16.31 -12.95
C GLU A 225 45.78 15.24 -12.58
N GLN A 226 45.34 14.07 -12.12
CA GLN A 226 46.24 12.93 -11.88
C GLN A 226 46.93 12.45 -13.17
N MET A 227 46.22 12.43 -14.29
CA MET A 227 46.80 12.05 -15.59
C MET A 227 47.75 13.08 -16.16
N ASP A 228 47.54 14.35 -15.83
CA ASP A 228 48.35 15.48 -16.31
C ASP A 228 49.55 15.82 -15.42
N ASP A 229 49.63 15.20 -14.24
CA ASP A 229 50.77 15.27 -13.35
C ASP A 229 51.87 14.30 -13.81
N PHE A 230 52.85 14.85 -14.53
CA PHE A 230 53.98 14.11 -15.06
C PHE A 230 54.78 13.37 -13.98
N ASN A 231 54.83 13.90 -12.74
CA ASN A 231 55.53 13.25 -11.62
C ASN A 231 54.78 12.02 -11.11
N LYS A 232 53.46 11.95 -11.33
CA LYS A 232 52.63 10.79 -11.00
C LYS A 232 52.57 9.75 -12.12
N ARG A 233 53.23 10.02 -13.25
CA ARG A 233 53.25 9.14 -14.43
C ARG A 233 54.68 8.62 -14.69
N PRO A 234 55.24 7.76 -13.80
CA PRO A 234 56.63 7.31 -13.90
C PRO A 234 56.97 6.63 -15.23
N MET A 235 56.05 5.88 -15.85
CA MET A 235 56.34 5.26 -17.14
C MET A 235 56.41 6.28 -18.27
N LEU A 236 55.45 7.21 -18.33
CA LEU A 236 55.48 8.32 -19.28
C LEU A 236 56.76 9.16 -19.12
N HIS A 237 57.13 9.46 -17.88
CA HIS A 237 58.33 10.21 -17.53
C HIS A 237 59.60 9.49 -18.00
N PHE A 238 59.77 8.23 -17.64
CA PHE A 238 60.92 7.40 -18.02
C PHE A 238 61.12 7.35 -19.54
N TYR A 239 60.05 7.07 -20.30
CA TYR A 239 60.17 6.97 -21.76
C TYR A 239 60.38 8.33 -22.43
N TYR A 240 59.87 9.42 -21.86
CA TYR A 240 60.20 10.76 -22.32
C TYR A 240 61.66 11.12 -22.10
N GLU A 241 62.21 10.83 -20.90
CA GLU A 241 63.64 11.01 -20.62
C GLU A 241 64.50 10.13 -21.53
N PHE A 242 64.08 8.89 -21.79
CA PHE A 242 64.75 8.01 -22.73
C PHE A 242 64.79 8.64 -24.13
N ALA A 243 63.70 9.25 -24.62
CA ALA A 243 63.69 9.97 -25.89
C ALA A 243 64.67 11.17 -25.91
N GLN A 244 64.75 11.92 -24.82
CA GLN A 244 65.73 13.01 -24.68
C GLN A 244 67.18 12.50 -24.70
N ASN A 245 67.43 11.34 -24.10
CA ASN A 245 68.72 10.67 -24.17
C ASN A 245 69.04 10.23 -25.61
N GLN A 246 68.09 9.62 -26.33
CA GLN A 246 68.28 9.24 -27.74
C GLN A 246 68.62 10.45 -28.62
N LYS A 247 67.96 11.59 -28.39
CA LYS A 247 68.30 12.84 -29.08
C LYS A 247 69.75 13.24 -28.82
N SER A 248 70.18 13.20 -27.56
CA SER A 248 71.55 13.56 -27.15
C SER A 248 72.59 12.58 -27.74
N THR A 249 72.29 11.28 -27.75
CA THR A 249 73.14 10.25 -28.37
C THR A 249 73.25 10.47 -29.88
N LEU A 250 72.15 10.69 -30.59
CA LEU A 250 72.15 11.00 -32.03
C LEU A 250 72.85 12.32 -32.36
N GLU A 251 72.71 13.34 -31.50
CA GLU A 251 73.42 14.62 -31.63
C GLU A 251 74.93 14.42 -31.50
N SER A 252 75.36 13.63 -30.52
CA SER A 252 76.77 13.26 -30.33
C SER A 252 77.33 12.51 -31.54
N ILE A 253 76.60 11.50 -32.04
CA ILE A 253 76.96 10.77 -33.27
C ILE A 253 77.09 11.75 -34.44
N CYS A 254 76.10 12.64 -34.63
CA CYS A 254 76.09 13.58 -35.75
C CYS A 254 77.18 14.66 -35.68
N SER A 255 77.50 15.15 -34.48
CA SER A 255 78.45 16.25 -34.26
C SER A 255 79.89 15.77 -34.16
N ILE A 256 80.15 14.57 -33.65
CA ILE A 256 81.50 14.04 -33.41
C ILE A 256 81.83 13.00 -34.48
N GLN A 257 81.11 11.88 -34.52
CA GLN A 257 81.47 10.70 -35.32
C GLN A 257 81.19 10.92 -36.82
N LEU A 258 80.05 11.50 -37.20
CA LEU A 258 79.77 11.82 -38.61
C LEU A 258 80.64 12.95 -39.14
N GLN A 259 81.07 13.90 -38.31
CA GLN A 259 82.00 14.95 -38.73
C GLN A 259 83.41 14.40 -38.95
N ALA A 260 83.88 13.53 -38.05
CA ALA A 260 85.14 12.80 -38.21
C ALA A 260 85.11 11.93 -39.48
N LEU A 261 84.01 11.19 -39.70
CA LEU A 261 83.80 10.37 -40.88
C LEU A 261 83.79 11.21 -42.17
N LYS A 262 83.04 12.32 -42.21
CA LYS A 262 83.02 13.25 -43.36
C LYS A 262 84.38 13.86 -43.67
N ARG A 263 85.19 14.13 -42.64
CA ARG A 263 86.54 14.67 -42.82
C ARG A 263 87.47 13.63 -43.43
N LYS A 264 87.47 12.41 -42.90
CA LYS A 264 88.27 11.29 -43.42
C LYS A 264 87.88 10.91 -44.85
N MET A 265 86.58 10.87 -45.15
CA MET A 265 86.06 10.66 -46.51
C MET A 265 86.47 11.74 -47.53
N ARG A 266 86.83 12.96 -47.09
CA ARG A 266 87.35 14.03 -47.96
C ARG A 266 88.86 14.00 -48.13
N GLU A 267 89.57 13.36 -47.20
CA GLU A 267 91.03 13.26 -47.17
C GLU A 267 91.54 12.00 -47.91
N GLY A 268 90.75 10.92 -47.97
CA GLY A 268 91.12 9.63 -48.59
C GLY A 268 90.63 9.39 -50.03
N ASN A 269 91.31 8.49 -50.77
CA ASN A 269 90.99 8.09 -52.14
C ASN A 269 90.17 6.78 -52.15
N HIS A 270 88.90 6.86 -51.77
CA HIS A 270 88.03 5.69 -51.57
C HIS A 270 87.32 5.23 -52.85
N GLU A 271 86.96 3.95 -52.91
CA GLU A 271 86.11 3.42 -53.98
C GLU A 271 84.71 4.08 -54.02
N ILE A 272 84.18 4.23 -55.24
CA ILE A 272 82.87 4.88 -55.49
C ILE A 272 81.72 4.12 -54.79
N SER A 273 81.77 2.78 -54.73
CA SER A 273 80.73 1.96 -54.10
C SER A 273 80.74 2.07 -52.57
N PHE A 274 81.93 2.13 -51.97
CA PHE A 274 82.17 2.30 -50.54
C PHE A 274 81.75 3.71 -50.09
N SER A 275 82.15 4.73 -50.85
CA SER A 275 81.76 6.13 -50.59
C SER A 275 80.25 6.34 -50.63
N LYS A 276 79.56 5.73 -51.60
CA LYS A 276 78.10 5.79 -51.70
C LYS A 276 77.39 5.11 -50.52
N THR A 277 77.96 4.03 -49.99
CA THR A 277 77.40 3.31 -48.83
C THR A 277 77.54 4.13 -47.56
N ILE A 278 78.70 4.79 -47.37
CA ILE A 278 78.95 5.68 -46.23
C ILE A 278 78.07 6.93 -46.30
N GLU A 279 77.90 7.54 -47.48
CA GLU A 279 76.98 8.66 -47.67
C GLU A 279 75.53 8.32 -47.33
N GLN A 280 75.06 7.12 -47.70
CA GLN A 280 73.74 6.63 -47.31
C GLN A 280 73.60 6.43 -45.80
N LEU A 281 74.64 5.92 -45.13
CA LEU A 281 74.66 5.76 -43.68
C LEU A 281 74.61 7.12 -42.96
N ILE A 282 75.46 8.05 -43.38
CA ILE A 282 75.48 9.44 -42.89
C ILE A 282 74.08 10.05 -43.04
N HIS A 283 73.47 9.94 -44.23
CA HIS A 283 72.14 10.51 -44.47
C HIS A 283 71.07 9.88 -43.59
N SER A 284 71.12 8.55 -43.39
CA SER A 284 70.16 7.82 -42.56
C SER A 284 70.24 8.25 -41.10
N ILE A 285 71.44 8.34 -40.51
CA ILE A 285 71.62 8.76 -39.12
C ILE A 285 71.24 10.25 -38.93
N GLN A 286 71.61 11.13 -39.87
CA GLN A 286 71.22 12.54 -39.82
C GLN A 286 69.69 12.73 -39.92
N ALA A 287 69.02 11.94 -40.75
CA ALA A 287 67.56 11.96 -40.86
C ALA A 287 66.89 11.53 -39.54
N LEU A 288 67.42 10.49 -38.86
CA LEU A 288 66.93 10.06 -37.55
C LEU A 288 67.11 11.13 -36.47
N TYR A 289 68.25 11.84 -36.48
CA TYR A 289 68.48 12.95 -35.56
C TYR A 289 67.46 14.06 -35.74
N ILE A 290 67.25 14.53 -36.98
CA ILE A 290 66.28 15.59 -37.30
C ILE A 290 64.87 15.16 -36.89
N GLN A 291 64.46 13.94 -37.26
CA GLN A 291 63.14 13.40 -36.92
C GLN A 291 62.92 13.35 -35.40
N THR A 292 63.93 12.89 -34.64
CA THR A 292 63.88 12.84 -33.16
C THR A 292 63.82 14.24 -32.55
N GLN A 293 64.62 15.19 -33.06
CA GLN A 293 64.64 16.57 -32.57
C GLN A 293 63.28 17.27 -32.80
N GLU A 294 62.70 17.13 -33.99
CA GLU A 294 61.40 17.71 -34.33
C GLU A 294 60.28 17.16 -33.44
N LYS A 295 60.27 15.83 -33.21
CA LYS A 295 59.26 15.18 -32.37
C LYS A 295 59.35 15.61 -30.91
N ILE A 296 60.54 15.67 -30.36
CA ILE A 296 60.75 16.13 -28.98
C ILE A 296 60.34 17.59 -28.81
N TYR A 297 60.72 18.46 -29.75
CA TYR A 297 60.29 19.87 -29.74
C TYR A 297 58.77 20.00 -29.78
N PHE A 298 58.10 19.20 -30.63
CA PHE A 298 56.64 19.17 -30.70
C PHE A 298 56.01 18.76 -29.36
N TRP A 299 56.55 17.73 -28.71
CA TRP A 299 56.08 17.31 -27.38
C TRP A 299 56.27 18.40 -26.33
N GLU A 300 57.43 19.08 -26.29
CA GLU A 300 57.75 20.19 -25.39
C GLU A 300 56.78 21.38 -25.55
N GLN A 301 56.41 21.71 -26.79
CA GLN A 301 55.39 22.73 -27.04
C GLN A 301 53.99 22.27 -26.60
N GLY A 302 53.68 20.98 -26.77
CA GLY A 302 52.44 20.36 -26.30
C GLY A 302 52.29 20.41 -24.77
N PHE A 303 53.37 20.15 -24.02
CA PHE A 303 53.37 20.25 -22.56
C PHE A 303 53.07 21.68 -22.06
N LYS A 304 53.49 22.71 -22.81
CA LYS A 304 53.33 24.14 -22.45
C LYS A 304 51.98 24.74 -22.83
N LYS A 305 51.27 24.17 -23.82
CA LYS A 305 50.05 24.76 -24.42
C LYS A 305 48.76 24.01 -24.07
N GLY A 306 48.76 23.20 -23.01
CA GLY A 306 47.58 22.46 -22.57
C GLY A 306 46.44 23.38 -22.12
N ILE A 307 45.23 23.12 -22.61
CA ILE A 307 43.98 23.71 -22.12
C ILE A 307 43.70 23.15 -20.71
N ASP A 308 43.23 23.99 -19.78
CA ASP A 308 42.86 23.59 -18.42
C ASP A 308 41.74 22.52 -18.48
N PRO A 309 41.88 21.38 -17.77
CA PRO A 309 40.83 20.36 -17.65
C PRO A 309 39.42 20.92 -17.40
N LYS A 310 39.29 22.00 -16.62
CA LYS A 310 38.01 22.62 -16.27
C LYS A 310 37.27 23.22 -17.47
N GLU A 311 37.98 23.63 -18.52
CA GLU A 311 37.38 24.21 -19.73
C GLU A 311 36.79 23.14 -20.67
N LYS A 312 37.13 21.86 -20.47
CA LYS A 312 36.66 20.74 -21.31
C LYS A 312 35.46 19.98 -20.73
N ILE A 313 35.14 20.20 -19.47
CA ILE A 313 34.05 19.51 -18.77
C ILE A 313 32.72 20.18 -19.13
N MET A 314 31.66 19.37 -19.24
CA MET A 314 30.33 19.89 -19.51
C MET A 314 29.83 20.77 -18.35
N GLY A 315 29.31 21.96 -18.68
CA GLY A 315 28.54 22.76 -17.73
C GLY A 315 27.27 22.04 -17.28
N LEU A 316 26.70 22.48 -16.16
CA LEU A 316 25.51 21.88 -15.54
C LEU A 316 24.38 21.65 -16.56
N SER A 317 24.00 22.67 -17.31
CA SER A 317 22.91 22.59 -18.30
C SER A 317 23.17 21.57 -19.40
N SER A 318 24.37 21.56 -19.99
CA SER A 318 24.75 20.60 -21.03
C SER A 318 24.86 19.17 -20.50
N PHE A 319 25.30 19.00 -19.24
CA PHE A 319 25.29 17.70 -18.58
C PHE A 319 23.86 17.19 -18.39
N HIS A 320 22.94 18.06 -17.98
CA HIS A 320 21.54 17.69 -17.78
C HIS A 320 20.90 17.25 -19.10
N GLU A 321 21.08 18.03 -20.17
CA GLU A 321 20.59 17.68 -21.50
C GLU A 321 21.19 16.36 -22.01
N TYR A 322 22.49 16.14 -21.77
CA TYR A 322 23.15 14.89 -22.13
C TYR A 322 22.53 13.69 -21.40
N ILE A 323 22.34 13.76 -20.08
CA ILE A 323 21.74 12.65 -19.34
C ILE A 323 20.29 12.45 -19.76
N GLN A 324 19.49 13.51 -19.93
CA GLN A 324 18.12 13.45 -20.45
C GLN A 324 18.02 12.66 -21.74
N LYS A 325 18.79 13.08 -22.75
CA LYS A 325 18.68 12.49 -24.08
C LYS A 325 19.33 11.11 -24.18
N GLU A 326 20.53 10.96 -23.62
CA GLU A 326 21.35 9.77 -23.83
C GLU A 326 21.18 8.70 -22.76
N GLY A 327 20.68 9.07 -21.58
CA GLY A 327 20.37 8.17 -20.47
C GLY A 327 18.88 7.92 -20.34
N ILE A 328 18.09 8.97 -20.13
CA ILE A 328 16.68 8.88 -19.71
C ILE A 328 15.80 8.41 -20.85
N GLU A 329 15.74 9.19 -21.93
CA GLU A 329 14.88 8.91 -23.08
C GLU A 329 15.22 7.56 -23.71
N LYS A 330 16.52 7.24 -23.83
CA LYS A 330 16.96 5.93 -24.34
C LYS A 330 16.59 4.77 -23.41
N TYR A 331 16.73 4.93 -22.10
CA TYR A 331 16.31 3.88 -21.16
C TYR A 331 14.82 3.61 -21.25
N LEU A 332 14.00 4.65 -21.36
CA LEU A 332 12.56 4.53 -21.52
C LEU A 332 12.19 3.87 -22.85
N GLN A 333 12.85 4.25 -23.95
CA GLN A 333 12.69 3.60 -25.27
C GLN A 333 13.11 2.12 -25.23
N ASP A 334 14.23 1.80 -24.60
CA ASP A 334 14.69 0.42 -24.41
C ASP A 334 13.68 -0.39 -23.57
N LYS A 335 13.03 0.26 -22.59
CA LYS A 335 11.97 -0.31 -21.75
C LYS A 335 10.63 -0.45 -22.48
N GLU A 336 10.31 0.41 -23.44
CA GLU A 336 9.13 0.26 -24.31
C GLU A 336 9.21 -1.01 -25.15
N GLY A 337 10.44 -1.37 -25.57
CA GLY A 337 10.77 -2.61 -26.30
C GLY A 337 10.97 -3.86 -25.41
N MET A 338 10.85 -3.73 -24.09
CA MET A 338 10.88 -4.84 -23.14
C MET A 338 9.73 -5.80 -23.44
N THR A 339 10.01 -7.11 -23.51
CA THR A 339 8.97 -8.12 -23.73
C THR A 339 7.94 -8.02 -22.61
N ILE A 340 6.66 -8.05 -23.00
CA ILE A 340 5.50 -8.05 -22.08
C ILE A 340 5.71 -9.06 -20.95
N GLU A 341 6.38 -10.18 -21.25
CA GLU A 341 6.77 -11.27 -20.35
C GLU A 341 7.45 -10.82 -19.04
N ARG A 342 8.37 -9.83 -19.06
CA ARG A 342 9.07 -9.41 -17.82
C ARG A 342 8.24 -8.47 -16.95
N ILE A 343 7.38 -7.65 -17.56
CA ILE A 343 6.39 -6.85 -16.82
C ILE A 343 5.34 -7.79 -16.21
N GLU A 344 4.90 -8.79 -17.00
CA GLU A 344 4.02 -9.85 -16.52
C GLU A 344 4.63 -10.65 -15.37
N GLU A 345 5.94 -10.93 -15.37
CA GLU A 345 6.62 -11.61 -14.26
C GLU A 345 6.53 -10.81 -12.95
N TYR A 346 6.88 -9.52 -12.97
CA TYR A 346 6.78 -8.66 -11.78
C TYR A 346 5.35 -8.49 -11.30
N TRP A 347 4.41 -8.30 -12.23
CA TRP A 347 3.01 -8.18 -11.89
C TRP A 347 2.45 -9.48 -11.33
N THR A 348 2.82 -10.63 -11.91
CA THR A 348 2.41 -11.96 -11.43
C THR A 348 2.92 -12.21 -10.03
N LYS A 349 4.20 -11.94 -9.75
CA LYS A 349 4.79 -12.06 -8.41
C LYS A 349 4.01 -11.23 -7.38
N PHE A 350 3.68 -9.99 -7.70
CA PHE A 350 2.85 -9.15 -6.83
C PHE A 350 1.42 -9.69 -6.66
N GLN A 351 0.78 -10.13 -7.75
CA GLN A 351 -0.59 -10.64 -7.72
C GLN A 351 -0.70 -11.96 -6.94
N GLU A 352 0.31 -12.83 -6.99
CA GLU A 352 0.35 -14.05 -6.18
C GLU A 352 0.39 -13.73 -4.68
N ALA A 353 1.25 -12.78 -4.28
CA ALA A 353 1.30 -12.30 -2.91
C ALA A 353 -0.03 -11.66 -2.49
N PHE A 354 -0.61 -10.83 -3.35
CA PHE A 354 -1.89 -10.18 -3.10
C PHE A 354 -3.05 -11.18 -3.02
N GLN A 355 -3.09 -12.20 -3.87
CA GLN A 355 -4.09 -13.28 -3.80
C GLN A 355 -4.01 -14.04 -2.49
N CYS A 356 -2.80 -14.32 -1.99
CA CYS A 356 -2.62 -14.92 -0.68
C CYS A 356 -3.26 -14.04 0.42
N PHE A 357 -3.03 -12.72 0.36
CA PHE A 357 -3.72 -11.79 1.26
C PHE A 357 -5.25 -11.82 1.09
N GLN A 358 -5.77 -11.83 -0.14
CA GLN A 358 -7.22 -11.90 -0.40
C GLN A 358 -7.85 -13.14 0.25
N ILE A 359 -7.20 -14.29 0.16
CA ILE A 359 -7.69 -15.55 0.78
C ILE A 359 -7.78 -15.40 2.30
N HIS A 360 -6.72 -14.91 2.94
CA HIS A 360 -6.72 -14.70 4.39
C HIS A 360 -7.72 -13.62 4.84
N TRP A 361 -7.86 -12.57 4.04
CA TRP A 361 -8.84 -11.50 4.25
C TRP A 361 -10.29 -12.02 4.18
N GLU A 362 -10.60 -12.84 3.18
CA GLU A 362 -11.92 -13.46 3.04
C GLU A 362 -12.26 -14.35 4.26
N ILE A 363 -11.29 -15.13 4.75
CA ILE A 363 -11.47 -15.99 5.92
C ILE A 363 -11.82 -15.14 7.16
N ILE A 364 -11.08 -14.07 7.40
CA ILE A 364 -11.29 -13.25 8.60
C ILE A 364 -12.57 -12.42 8.52
N ALA A 365 -12.88 -11.86 7.34
CA ALA A 365 -14.12 -11.13 7.10
C ALA A 365 -15.35 -12.04 7.27
N LYS A 366 -15.26 -13.29 6.78
CA LYS A 366 -16.32 -14.28 6.97
C LYS A 366 -16.50 -14.69 8.43
N SER A 367 -15.41 -14.84 9.19
CA SER A 367 -15.51 -15.11 10.64
C SER A 367 -16.19 -13.95 11.39
N TYR A 368 -15.96 -12.71 10.96
CA TYR A 368 -16.62 -11.54 11.49
C TYR A 368 -18.11 -11.47 11.10
N GLU A 369 -18.47 -11.82 9.86
CA GLU A 369 -19.86 -11.98 9.40
C GLU A 369 -20.60 -13.06 10.20
N GLU A 370 -19.97 -14.20 10.46
CA GLU A 370 -20.52 -15.29 11.26
C GLU A 370 -20.81 -14.84 12.70
N PHE A 371 -19.90 -14.07 13.30
CA PHE A 371 -20.13 -13.47 14.62
C PHE A 371 -21.33 -12.53 14.64
N PHE A 372 -21.47 -11.65 13.64
CA PHE A 372 -22.63 -10.78 13.53
C PHE A 372 -23.92 -11.59 13.36
N SER A 373 -23.89 -12.63 12.53
CA SER A 373 -25.02 -13.53 12.31
C SER A 373 -25.46 -14.22 13.61
N GLN A 374 -24.51 -14.66 14.45
CA GLN A 374 -24.81 -15.22 15.76
C GLN A 374 -25.45 -14.20 16.70
N TRP A 375 -24.99 -12.95 16.68
CA TRP A 375 -25.62 -11.87 17.44
C TRP A 375 -27.07 -11.65 17.01
N VAL A 376 -27.34 -11.53 15.69
CA VAL A 376 -28.70 -11.37 15.15
C VAL A 376 -29.60 -12.55 15.55
N GLN A 377 -29.09 -13.78 15.48
CA GLN A 377 -29.85 -14.97 15.89
C GLN A 377 -30.21 -14.93 17.38
N LYS A 378 -29.26 -14.57 18.24
CA LYS A 378 -29.48 -14.48 19.69
C LYS A 378 -30.52 -13.42 20.03
N GLU A 379 -30.41 -12.23 19.43
CA GLU A 379 -31.36 -11.14 19.63
C GLU A 379 -32.75 -11.48 19.09
N SER A 380 -32.83 -12.14 17.93
CA SER A 380 -34.10 -12.64 17.38
C SER A 380 -34.75 -13.68 18.28
N HIS A 381 -33.96 -14.60 18.85
CA HIS A 381 -34.47 -15.61 19.77
C HIS A 381 -35.03 -14.98 21.05
N HIS A 382 -34.27 -14.07 21.67
CA HIS A 382 -34.71 -13.37 22.87
C HIS A 382 -36.01 -12.58 22.63
N TRP A 383 -36.10 -11.90 21.48
CA TRP A 383 -37.33 -11.19 21.10
C TRP A 383 -38.53 -12.12 20.90
N LYS A 384 -38.34 -13.33 20.36
CA LYS A 384 -39.42 -14.32 20.24
C LYS A 384 -39.91 -14.79 21.61
N GLU A 385 -38.99 -15.06 22.54
CA GLU A 385 -39.33 -15.43 23.92
C GLU A 385 -40.13 -14.31 24.61
N GLU A 386 -39.74 -13.04 24.42
CA GLU A 386 -40.48 -11.88 24.95
C GLU A 386 -41.93 -11.85 24.44
N ILE A 387 -42.15 -12.07 23.14
CA ILE A 387 -43.51 -12.07 22.55
C ILE A 387 -44.35 -13.25 23.03
N VAL A 388 -43.78 -14.47 23.00
CA VAL A 388 -44.50 -15.67 23.45
C VAL A 388 -44.91 -15.54 24.91
N THR A 389 -44.02 -15.03 25.76
CA THR A 389 -44.33 -14.81 27.19
C THR A 389 -45.49 -13.82 27.35
N GLU A 390 -45.53 -12.75 26.58
CA GLU A 390 -46.61 -11.76 26.66
C GLU A 390 -47.94 -12.31 26.10
N GLU A 391 -47.90 -13.10 25.04
CA GLU A 391 -49.04 -13.84 24.49
C GLU A 391 -49.62 -14.82 25.52
N GLU A 392 -48.78 -15.64 26.15
CA GLU A 392 -49.19 -16.59 27.20
C GLU A 392 -49.84 -15.89 28.40
N ARG A 393 -49.28 -14.74 28.83
CA ARG A 393 -49.89 -13.93 29.91
C ARG A 393 -51.26 -13.40 29.52
N TYR A 394 -51.42 -12.97 28.28
CA TYR A 394 -52.70 -12.49 27.76
C TYR A 394 -53.75 -13.60 27.67
N GLU A 395 -53.36 -14.76 27.13
CA GLU A 395 -54.23 -15.93 27.05
C GLU A 395 -54.67 -16.41 28.43
N GLN A 396 -53.76 -16.42 29.41
CA GLN A 396 -54.08 -16.82 30.77
C GLN A 396 -55.10 -15.86 31.41
N MET A 397 -54.99 -14.55 31.17
CA MET A 397 -55.98 -13.58 31.63
C MET A 397 -57.37 -13.86 31.03
N LEU A 398 -57.45 -14.05 29.71
CA LEU A 398 -58.72 -14.35 29.03
C LEU A 398 -59.34 -15.66 29.54
N LYS A 399 -58.52 -16.69 29.71
CA LYS A 399 -58.95 -17.97 30.26
C LYS A 399 -59.55 -17.82 31.66
N ASN A 400 -58.88 -17.09 32.55
CA ASN A 400 -59.38 -16.84 33.90
C ASN A 400 -60.73 -16.10 33.89
N ILE A 401 -60.91 -15.15 32.96
CA ILE A 401 -62.17 -14.40 32.79
C ILE A 401 -63.30 -15.33 32.32
N LEU A 402 -63.05 -16.13 31.28
CA LEU A 402 -64.03 -17.08 30.75
C LEU A 402 -64.39 -18.15 31.80
N GLU A 403 -63.40 -18.70 32.50
CA GLU A 403 -63.62 -19.67 33.59
C GLU A 403 -64.48 -19.06 34.71
N ALA A 404 -64.24 -17.80 35.09
CA ALA A 404 -65.04 -17.14 36.11
C ALA A 404 -66.52 -17.01 35.67
N PHE A 405 -66.77 -16.57 34.44
CA PHE A 405 -68.13 -16.49 33.90
C PHE A 405 -68.81 -17.86 33.82
N GLN A 406 -68.12 -18.88 33.32
CA GLN A 406 -68.66 -20.24 33.19
C GLN A 406 -68.98 -20.86 34.55
N GLN A 407 -68.11 -20.70 35.55
CA GLN A 407 -68.37 -21.16 36.93
C GLN A 407 -69.64 -20.53 37.51
N PHE A 408 -69.86 -19.24 37.25
CA PHE A 408 -71.09 -18.58 37.69
C PHE A 408 -72.32 -19.12 36.95
N GLN A 409 -72.24 -19.37 35.64
CA GLN A 409 -73.34 -19.98 34.88
C GLN A 409 -73.69 -21.39 35.37
N GLU A 410 -72.69 -22.20 35.71
CA GLU A 410 -72.92 -23.53 36.30
C GLU A 410 -73.68 -23.40 37.63
N TYR A 411 -73.22 -22.50 38.51
CA TYR A 411 -73.93 -22.18 39.74
C TYR A 411 -75.38 -21.73 39.49
N TYR A 412 -75.61 -20.84 38.52
CA TYR A 412 -76.96 -20.40 38.18
C TYR A 412 -77.86 -21.57 37.75
N LYS A 413 -77.37 -22.45 36.88
CA LYS A 413 -78.13 -23.63 36.42
C LYS A 413 -78.51 -24.58 37.57
N GLU A 414 -77.65 -24.72 38.57
CA GLU A 414 -77.96 -25.52 39.76
C GLU A 414 -79.07 -24.89 40.63
N GLN A 415 -79.12 -23.55 40.68
CA GLN A 415 -80.09 -22.80 41.49
C GLN A 415 -81.33 -22.36 40.70
N GLU A 416 -81.35 -22.54 39.37
CA GLU A 416 -82.37 -22.04 38.44
C GLU A 416 -83.80 -22.40 38.88
N PRO A 417 -84.13 -23.65 39.26
CA PRO A 417 -85.50 -23.98 39.67
C PRO A 417 -85.99 -23.16 40.87
N ILE A 418 -85.09 -22.84 41.81
CA ILE A 418 -85.40 -22.08 43.02
C ILE A 418 -85.53 -20.60 42.69
N LEU A 419 -84.63 -20.06 41.86
CA LEU A 419 -84.61 -18.65 41.50
C LEU A 419 -85.81 -18.25 40.63
N LEU A 420 -86.31 -19.16 39.77
CA LEU A 420 -87.47 -18.91 38.91
C LEU A 420 -88.82 -18.92 39.65
N GLU A 421 -88.87 -19.43 40.89
CA GLU A 421 -90.06 -19.37 41.75
C GLU A 421 -90.24 -17.99 42.41
N THR A 422 -89.21 -17.14 42.38
CA THR A 422 -89.24 -15.79 42.96
C THR A 422 -89.94 -14.77 42.05
N GLU A 423 -90.32 -13.60 42.61
CA GLU A 423 -90.88 -12.50 41.81
C GLU A 423 -89.85 -11.84 40.87
N TYR A 424 -88.57 -12.15 41.04
CA TYR A 424 -87.44 -11.56 40.30
C TYR A 424 -86.91 -12.45 39.17
N LYS A 425 -87.63 -13.52 38.81
CA LYS A 425 -87.25 -14.48 37.74
C LYS A 425 -86.76 -13.82 36.44
N ASP A 426 -87.39 -12.72 36.02
CA ASP A 426 -87.04 -12.04 34.77
C ASP A 426 -85.65 -11.39 34.85
N ILE A 427 -85.24 -10.94 36.04
CA ILE A 427 -83.90 -10.40 36.29
C ILE A 427 -82.85 -11.52 36.19
N PHE A 428 -83.11 -12.66 36.83
CA PHE A 428 -82.18 -13.80 36.80
C PHE A 428 -82.01 -14.37 35.39
N MET A 429 -83.11 -14.56 34.66
CA MET A 429 -83.07 -15.01 33.26
C MET A 429 -82.30 -14.02 32.37
N GLY A 430 -82.56 -12.71 32.51
CA GLY A 430 -81.88 -11.70 31.71
C GLY A 430 -80.37 -11.64 31.97
N ILE A 431 -79.95 -11.85 33.22
CA ILE A 431 -78.52 -11.90 33.56
C ILE A 431 -77.85 -13.15 32.96
N ASP A 432 -78.47 -14.33 33.06
CA ASP A 432 -77.91 -15.57 32.49
C ASP A 432 -77.83 -15.53 30.97
N GLU A 433 -78.86 -15.00 30.30
CA GLU A 433 -78.85 -14.76 28.86
C GLU A 433 -77.71 -13.81 28.48
N THR A 434 -77.54 -12.73 29.24
CA THR A 434 -76.45 -11.79 28.98
C THR A 434 -75.09 -12.45 29.19
N LEU A 435 -74.89 -13.20 30.27
CA LEU A 435 -73.63 -13.91 30.53
C LEU A 435 -73.30 -14.89 29.40
N SER A 436 -74.31 -15.61 28.88
CA SER A 436 -74.15 -16.49 27.72
C SER A 436 -73.66 -15.72 26.49
N ILE A 437 -74.26 -14.55 26.21
CA ILE A 437 -73.85 -13.67 25.11
C ILE A 437 -72.41 -13.15 25.35
N LYS A 438 -72.05 -12.78 26.58
CA LYS A 438 -70.71 -12.28 26.91
C LYS A 438 -69.63 -13.35 26.70
N ILE A 439 -69.86 -14.57 27.18
CA ILE A 439 -68.94 -15.69 27.00
C ILE A 439 -68.73 -15.95 25.51
N GLN A 440 -69.82 -16.10 24.76
CA GLN A 440 -69.73 -16.33 23.31
C GLN A 440 -68.99 -15.19 22.58
N SER A 441 -69.30 -13.93 22.90
CA SER A 441 -68.65 -12.76 22.32
C SER A 441 -67.15 -12.77 22.58
N ILE A 442 -66.73 -13.03 23.82
CA ILE A 442 -65.32 -13.06 24.20
C ILE A 442 -64.59 -14.22 23.51
N GLU A 443 -65.21 -15.40 23.42
CA GLU A 443 -64.64 -16.56 22.74
C GLU A 443 -64.43 -16.32 21.24
N GLU A 444 -65.44 -15.81 20.54
CA GLU A 444 -65.35 -15.48 19.10
C GLU A 444 -64.27 -14.44 18.84
N GLN A 445 -64.23 -13.39 19.65
CA GLN A 445 -63.24 -12.32 19.54
C GLN A 445 -61.81 -12.80 19.83
N HIS A 446 -61.64 -13.73 20.77
CA HIS A 446 -60.34 -14.30 21.12
C HIS A 446 -59.78 -15.15 19.97
N GLU A 447 -60.60 -15.99 19.34
CA GLU A 447 -60.17 -16.80 18.18
C GLU A 447 -59.74 -15.92 16.99
N GLU A 448 -60.47 -14.84 16.73
CA GLU A 448 -60.07 -13.86 15.70
C GLU A 448 -58.72 -13.21 16.03
N TRP A 449 -58.49 -12.87 17.29
CA TRP A 449 -57.24 -12.26 17.75
C TRP A 449 -56.06 -13.24 17.65
N LYS A 450 -56.25 -14.50 18.04
CA LYS A 450 -55.26 -15.58 17.84
C LYS A 450 -54.84 -15.72 16.39
N ALA A 451 -55.81 -15.75 15.47
CA ALA A 451 -55.53 -15.84 14.04
C ALA A 451 -54.76 -14.60 13.51
N GLN A 452 -55.01 -13.41 14.06
CA GLN A 452 -54.27 -12.19 13.71
C GLN A 452 -52.83 -12.22 14.22
N ILE A 453 -52.62 -12.68 15.46
CA ILE A 453 -51.29 -12.82 16.06
C ILE A 453 -50.44 -13.83 15.32
N GLN A 454 -50.99 -14.99 14.99
CA GLN A 454 -50.24 -16.03 14.30
C GLN A 454 -49.73 -15.52 12.94
N LYS A 455 -50.60 -14.89 12.15
CA LYS A 455 -50.21 -14.26 10.86
C LYS A 455 -49.16 -13.17 11.03
N TYR A 456 -49.27 -12.39 12.10
CA TYR A 456 -48.32 -11.33 12.42
C TYR A 456 -46.94 -11.89 12.81
N GLY A 457 -46.92 -12.96 13.63
CA GLY A 457 -45.69 -13.67 14.02
C GLY A 457 -44.97 -14.27 12.82
N GLU A 458 -45.68 -14.95 11.92
CA GLU A 458 -45.12 -15.56 10.71
C GLU A 458 -44.46 -14.53 9.79
N LYS A 459 -45.17 -13.43 9.48
CA LYS A 459 -44.67 -12.37 8.59
C LYS A 459 -43.41 -11.69 9.12
N ASN A 460 -43.40 -11.33 10.41
CA ASN A 460 -42.27 -10.61 10.99
C ASN A 460 -41.07 -11.53 11.21
N ASN A 461 -41.28 -12.83 11.46
CA ASN A 461 -40.20 -13.79 11.59
C ASN A 461 -39.38 -13.92 10.29
N GLU A 462 -40.03 -13.87 9.12
CA GLU A 462 -39.32 -13.82 7.83
C GLU A 462 -38.56 -12.51 7.59
N GLU A 463 -39.13 -11.37 7.97
CA GLU A 463 -38.48 -10.06 7.83
C GLU A 463 -37.27 -9.90 8.78
N MET A 464 -37.32 -10.54 9.95
CA MET A 464 -36.26 -10.49 10.96
C MET A 464 -35.09 -11.47 10.69
N THR A 465 -35.24 -12.40 9.75
CA THR A 465 -34.22 -13.41 9.40
C THR A 465 -33.57 -13.22 8.02
N LYS A 466 -34.10 -12.32 7.18
CA LYS A 466 -33.59 -12.09 5.81
C LYS A 466 -32.52 -10.99 5.74
N LYS A 467 -31.25 -11.40 5.83
CA LYS A 467 -30.13 -10.98 4.96
C LYS A 467 -28.82 -11.64 5.40
N GLN A 468 -28.21 -12.40 4.50
CA GLN A 468 -26.76 -12.63 4.54
C GLN A 468 -26.06 -11.33 4.13
N MET A 469 -24.99 -10.97 4.84
CA MET A 469 -24.29 -9.71 4.64
C MET A 469 -22.88 -9.98 4.13
N ASP A 470 -22.61 -9.64 2.88
CA ASP A 470 -21.21 -9.65 2.41
C ASP A 470 -20.47 -8.40 2.93
N LEU A 471 -19.76 -8.58 4.04
CA LEU A 471 -18.92 -7.54 4.66
C LEU A 471 -17.50 -7.48 4.07
N THR A 472 -17.15 -8.39 3.16
CA THR A 472 -15.77 -8.58 2.67
C THR A 472 -15.23 -7.34 1.98
N LEU A 473 -15.98 -6.81 1.01
CA LEU A 473 -15.58 -5.65 0.20
C LEU A 473 -15.64 -4.32 1.00
N PRO A 474 -16.71 -4.02 1.76
CA PRO A 474 -16.76 -2.82 2.59
C PRO A 474 -15.61 -2.70 3.59
N LEU A 475 -15.31 -3.79 4.31
CA LEU A 475 -14.22 -3.79 5.28
C LEU A 475 -12.85 -3.67 4.59
N TYR A 476 -12.68 -4.26 3.41
CA TYR A 476 -11.45 -4.11 2.64
C TYR A 476 -11.24 -2.65 2.21
N GLN A 477 -12.29 -1.98 1.75
CA GLN A 477 -12.21 -0.56 1.41
C GLN A 477 -11.82 0.30 2.61
N GLN A 478 -12.38 0.01 3.78
CA GLN A 478 -12.01 0.67 5.03
C GLN A 478 -10.54 0.41 5.40
N TRP A 479 -10.06 -0.83 5.27
CA TRP A 479 -8.65 -1.18 5.47
C TRP A 479 -7.71 -0.31 4.61
N ILE A 480 -7.99 -0.22 3.31
CA ILE A 480 -7.17 0.55 2.35
C ILE A 480 -7.23 2.07 2.62
N GLN A 481 -8.35 2.58 3.12
CA GLN A 481 -8.50 3.99 3.46
C GLN A 481 -7.74 4.33 4.76
N GLU A 482 -7.88 3.52 5.79
CA GLU A 482 -7.33 3.77 7.12
C GLU A 482 -5.82 3.51 7.20
N GLU A 483 -5.28 2.55 6.42
CA GLU A 483 -3.84 2.28 6.40
C GLU A 483 -3.06 3.55 5.99
N ALA A 484 -3.68 4.39 5.18
CA ALA A 484 -3.08 5.63 4.73
C ALA A 484 -2.98 6.74 5.77
N VAL A 485 -3.86 6.70 6.77
CA VAL A 485 -3.89 7.65 7.88
C VAL A 485 -3.08 7.10 9.07
N TYR A 486 -2.77 5.80 9.04
CA TYR A 486 -2.02 5.14 10.10
C TYR A 486 -0.55 5.58 10.11
N GLN A 487 -0.28 6.62 10.89
CA GLN A 487 1.05 7.17 11.17
C GLN A 487 1.74 6.51 12.38
N GLY A 488 1.14 5.47 12.97
CA GLY A 488 1.65 4.88 14.21
C GLY A 488 2.98 4.16 14.04
N ASP A 489 4.00 4.60 14.80
CA ASP A 489 5.25 3.89 15.08
C ASP A 489 5.04 2.63 15.96
N THR A 490 3.81 2.17 16.16
CA THR A 490 3.50 0.98 16.93
C THR A 490 3.92 -0.27 16.16
N PRO A 491 4.86 -1.09 16.67
CA PRO A 491 5.38 -2.30 16.00
C PRO A 491 4.34 -3.42 15.78
N PHE A 492 3.07 -3.20 16.12
CA PHE A 492 2.05 -4.24 16.19
C PHE A 492 0.92 -3.95 15.20
N ARG A 493 1.10 -4.32 13.92
CA ARG A 493 0.04 -4.26 12.88
C ARG A 493 -1.21 -5.09 13.21
N LEU A 494 -1.09 -6.05 14.13
CA LEU A 494 -2.25 -6.70 14.76
C LEU A 494 -3.25 -5.68 15.33
N SER A 495 -2.76 -4.62 15.99
CA SER A 495 -3.60 -3.56 16.55
C SER A 495 -4.33 -2.73 15.47
N PHE A 496 -3.78 -2.66 14.26
CA PHE A 496 -4.43 -1.95 13.14
C PHE A 496 -5.63 -2.73 12.61
N LEU A 497 -5.51 -4.06 12.47
CA LEU A 497 -6.63 -4.92 12.12
C LEU A 497 -7.75 -4.87 13.15
N GLU A 498 -7.40 -4.93 14.44
CA GLU A 498 -8.35 -4.75 15.53
C GLU A 498 -9.04 -3.37 15.46
N TYR A 499 -8.29 -2.31 15.14
CA TYR A 499 -8.85 -0.98 14.96
C TYR A 499 -9.86 -0.91 13.81
N VAL A 500 -9.58 -1.52 12.66
CA VAL A 500 -10.52 -1.54 11.51
C VAL A 500 -11.85 -2.19 11.92
N PHE A 501 -11.82 -3.35 12.57
CA PHE A 501 -13.04 -4.02 13.03
C PHE A 501 -13.74 -3.27 14.16
N LYS A 502 -12.99 -2.68 15.09
CA LYS A 502 -13.56 -1.87 16.18
C LYS A 502 -14.30 -0.65 15.62
N LYS A 503 -13.70 0.04 14.65
CA LYS A 503 -14.33 1.17 13.97
C LYS A 503 -15.57 0.75 13.20
N ASP A 504 -15.59 -0.43 12.57
CA ASP A 504 -16.80 -0.94 11.91
C ASP A 504 -17.96 -1.19 12.90
N GLN A 505 -17.64 -1.69 14.10
CA GLN A 505 -18.62 -1.88 15.19
C GLN A 505 -19.16 -0.56 15.74
N GLU A 506 -18.36 0.50 15.74
CA GLU A 506 -18.73 1.79 16.33
C GLU A 506 -19.44 2.72 15.33
N GLU A 507 -18.99 2.74 14.07
CA GLU A 507 -19.41 3.75 13.07
C GLU A 507 -19.62 3.17 11.66
N GLY A 508 -19.22 1.91 11.41
CA GLY A 508 -19.21 1.32 10.08
C GLY A 508 -20.49 0.59 9.68
N TYR A 509 -20.33 -0.45 8.87
CA TYR A 509 -21.41 -1.21 8.29
C TYR A 509 -22.13 -2.06 9.33
N MET A 510 -21.41 -2.74 10.23
CA MET A 510 -22.05 -3.51 11.30
C MET A 510 -22.92 -2.62 12.19
N LYS A 511 -22.43 -1.42 12.57
CA LYS A 511 -23.21 -0.48 13.39
C LYS A 511 -24.53 -0.08 12.73
N LYS A 512 -24.49 0.27 11.44
CA LYS A 512 -25.69 0.66 10.67
C LYS A 512 -26.73 -0.44 10.66
N GLU A 513 -26.31 -1.69 10.59
CA GLU A 513 -27.22 -2.83 10.55
C GLU A 513 -27.76 -3.19 11.93
N GLN A 514 -26.96 -3.05 12.98
CA GLN A 514 -27.46 -3.09 14.36
C GLN A 514 -28.54 -2.04 14.59
N ASP A 515 -28.32 -0.80 14.16
CA ASP A 515 -29.28 0.28 14.32
C ASP A 515 -30.57 0.02 13.52
N GLN A 516 -30.45 -0.48 12.28
CA GLN A 516 -31.60 -0.92 11.49
C GLN A 516 -32.36 -2.05 12.15
N TRP A 517 -31.66 -3.05 12.72
CA TRP A 517 -32.30 -4.16 13.42
C TRP A 517 -33.06 -3.68 14.66
N MET A 518 -32.45 -2.79 15.45
CA MET A 518 -33.10 -2.20 16.63
C MET A 518 -34.35 -1.40 16.26
N GLU A 519 -34.29 -0.64 15.17
CA GLU A 519 -35.45 0.11 14.68
C GLU A 519 -36.56 -0.83 14.17
N ARG A 520 -36.22 -1.93 13.49
CA ARG A 520 -37.18 -2.98 13.12
C ARG A 520 -37.81 -3.61 14.37
N LYS A 521 -37.02 -4.04 15.37
CA LYS A 521 -37.51 -4.58 16.65
C LYS A 521 -38.52 -3.62 17.28
N LYS A 522 -38.17 -2.34 17.40
CA LYS A 522 -39.03 -1.30 17.97
C LYS A 522 -40.35 -1.14 17.21
N ASN A 523 -40.30 -1.11 15.87
CA ASN A 523 -41.50 -0.97 15.05
C ASN A 523 -42.44 -2.16 15.19
N VAL A 524 -41.89 -3.38 15.21
CA VAL A 524 -42.68 -4.60 15.41
C VAL A 524 -43.25 -4.67 16.84
N GLN A 525 -42.48 -4.26 17.85
CA GLN A 525 -42.97 -4.19 19.23
C GLN A 525 -44.12 -3.17 19.39
N GLN A 526 -44.00 -2.00 18.76
CA GLN A 526 -45.08 -1.00 18.79
C GLN A 526 -46.36 -1.50 18.11
N GLN A 527 -46.24 -2.22 17.01
CA GLN A 527 -47.38 -2.82 16.32
C GLN A 527 -48.03 -3.93 17.15
N TRP A 528 -47.23 -4.77 17.82
CA TRP A 528 -47.71 -5.77 18.79
C TRP A 528 -48.53 -5.11 19.91
N VAL A 529 -47.94 -4.12 20.60
CA VAL A 529 -48.61 -3.39 21.69
C VAL A 529 -49.92 -2.74 21.19
N LYS A 530 -49.94 -2.16 20.00
CA LYS A 530 -51.16 -1.58 19.41
C LYS A 530 -52.25 -2.62 19.17
N MET A 531 -51.88 -3.83 18.74
CA MET A 531 -52.83 -4.91 18.48
C MET A 531 -53.45 -5.43 19.79
N VAL A 532 -52.62 -5.71 20.80
CA VAL A 532 -53.07 -6.10 22.14
C VAL A 532 -53.96 -5.02 22.75
N THR A 533 -53.51 -3.77 22.74
CA THR A 533 -54.25 -2.63 23.30
C THR A 533 -55.60 -2.42 22.63
N ARG A 534 -55.66 -2.57 21.30
CA ARG A 534 -56.90 -2.45 20.53
C ARG A 534 -57.88 -3.55 20.93
N HIS A 535 -57.41 -4.79 21.02
CA HIS A 535 -58.25 -5.93 21.40
C HIS A 535 -58.73 -5.78 22.85
N LEU A 536 -57.85 -5.47 23.80
CA LEU A 536 -58.23 -5.12 25.18
C LEU A 536 -59.34 -4.08 25.23
N LYS A 537 -59.15 -2.94 24.57
CA LYS A 537 -60.08 -1.82 24.64
C LYS A 537 -61.42 -2.10 23.99
N ASN A 538 -61.42 -2.59 22.76
CA ASN A 538 -62.62 -2.65 21.93
C ASN A 538 -63.45 -3.91 22.18
N ASN A 539 -62.82 -4.96 22.72
CA ASN A 539 -63.41 -6.28 22.84
C ASN A 539 -63.57 -6.59 24.32
N LEU A 540 -62.50 -7.02 24.99
CA LEU A 540 -62.58 -7.50 26.38
C LEU A 540 -63.14 -6.47 27.36
N LEU A 541 -62.54 -5.29 27.46
CA LEU A 541 -62.91 -4.27 28.44
C LEU A 541 -64.26 -3.62 28.15
N PHE A 542 -64.69 -3.63 26.89
CA PHE A 542 -66.04 -3.23 26.51
C PHE A 542 -67.09 -4.23 27.04
N GLU A 543 -66.82 -5.53 26.89
CA GLU A 543 -67.70 -6.57 27.44
C GLU A 543 -67.73 -6.53 28.97
N MET A 544 -66.59 -6.28 29.64
CA MET A 544 -66.54 -6.07 31.08
C MET A 544 -67.37 -4.85 31.52
N SER A 545 -67.18 -3.71 30.86
CA SER A 545 -67.91 -2.49 31.20
C SER A 545 -69.42 -2.64 31.02
N THR A 546 -69.86 -3.32 29.97
CA THR A 546 -71.31 -3.54 29.74
C THR A 546 -71.88 -4.60 30.67
N PHE A 547 -71.08 -5.54 31.14
CA PHE A 547 -71.46 -6.45 32.23
C PHE A 547 -71.62 -5.68 33.56
N GLU A 548 -70.69 -4.77 33.89
CA GLU A 548 -70.80 -3.92 35.08
C GLU A 548 -72.06 -3.04 35.08
N GLU A 549 -72.48 -2.50 33.92
CA GLU A 549 -73.76 -1.78 33.79
C GLU A 549 -74.94 -2.65 34.19
N ILE A 550 -74.94 -3.91 33.76
CA ILE A 550 -76.02 -4.86 34.07
C ILE A 550 -76.02 -5.17 35.56
N LEU A 551 -74.86 -5.35 36.18
CA LEU A 551 -74.77 -5.49 37.64
C LEU A 551 -75.35 -4.26 38.35
N HIS A 552 -75.01 -3.06 37.88
CA HIS A 552 -75.51 -1.82 38.47
C HIS A 552 -77.03 -1.73 38.42
N TYR A 553 -77.66 -1.97 37.26
CA TYR A 553 -79.12 -1.79 37.10
C TYR A 553 -79.96 -2.97 37.60
N SER A 554 -79.44 -4.20 37.48
CA SER A 554 -80.18 -5.43 37.77
C SER A 554 -79.90 -5.95 39.18
N ILE A 555 -78.64 -6.12 39.56
CA ILE A 555 -78.27 -6.72 40.86
C ILE A 555 -78.57 -5.75 42.02
N SER A 556 -78.39 -4.44 41.83
CA SER A 556 -78.68 -3.46 42.90
C SER A 556 -80.12 -3.54 43.42
N ARG A 557 -81.08 -4.00 42.61
CA ARG A 557 -82.47 -4.22 43.03
C ARG A 557 -82.63 -5.42 43.97
N LEU A 558 -81.76 -6.42 43.82
CA LEU A 558 -81.80 -7.67 44.60
C LEU A 558 -81.08 -7.55 45.94
N ARG A 559 -80.15 -6.59 46.08
CA ARG A 559 -79.34 -6.40 47.31
C ARG A 559 -80.18 -6.09 48.56
N GLY A 560 -81.39 -5.56 48.40
CA GLY A 560 -82.31 -5.24 49.49
C GLY A 560 -83.18 -6.41 49.96
N GLU A 561 -83.12 -7.56 49.28
CA GLU A 561 -84.01 -8.70 49.55
C GLU A 561 -83.62 -9.50 50.79
N THR A 562 -84.58 -10.17 51.42
CA THR A 562 -84.32 -10.97 52.63
C THR A 562 -84.29 -12.46 52.39
N GLU A 563 -84.67 -12.91 51.18
CA GLU A 563 -84.66 -14.32 50.81
C GLU A 563 -83.22 -14.85 50.67
N LYS A 564 -82.95 -16.00 51.29
CA LYS A 564 -81.58 -16.56 51.37
C LYS A 564 -81.02 -16.98 50.01
N SER A 565 -81.85 -17.52 49.13
CA SER A 565 -81.49 -17.92 47.75
C SER A 565 -81.03 -16.70 46.94
N ILE A 566 -81.76 -15.59 47.01
CA ILE A 566 -81.45 -14.33 46.34
C ILE A 566 -80.15 -13.74 46.89
N GLN A 567 -79.97 -13.73 48.21
CA GLN A 567 -78.73 -13.21 48.81
C GLN A 567 -77.50 -14.04 48.45
N GLN A 568 -77.61 -15.37 48.43
CA GLN A 568 -76.53 -16.24 47.96
C GLN A 568 -76.16 -15.99 46.49
N TYR A 569 -77.16 -15.72 45.63
CA TYR A 569 -76.92 -15.37 44.24
C TYR A 569 -76.17 -14.04 44.11
N VAL A 570 -76.55 -13.03 44.89
CA VAL A 570 -75.86 -11.72 44.93
C VAL A 570 -74.41 -11.88 45.40
N ASP A 571 -74.17 -12.64 46.48
CA ASP A 571 -72.81 -12.91 46.99
C ASP A 571 -71.94 -13.59 45.93
N LYS A 572 -72.50 -14.55 45.18
CA LYS A 572 -71.80 -15.24 44.10
C LYS A 572 -71.50 -14.31 42.91
N MET A 573 -72.36 -13.33 42.66
CA MET A 573 -72.13 -12.34 41.62
C MET A 573 -71.02 -11.36 42.00
N ASP A 574 -70.94 -10.99 43.28
CA ASP A 574 -69.83 -10.18 43.80
C ASP A 574 -68.50 -10.95 43.74
N GLU A 575 -68.52 -12.25 44.05
CA GLU A 575 -67.35 -13.14 43.87
C GLU A 575 -66.89 -13.22 42.40
N LEU A 576 -67.84 -13.38 41.46
CA LEU A 576 -67.55 -13.32 40.02
C LEU A 576 -66.85 -12.00 39.67
N THR A 577 -67.42 -10.86 40.07
CA THR A 577 -66.87 -9.53 39.78
C THR A 577 -65.45 -9.38 40.31
N GLN A 578 -65.19 -9.84 41.54
CA GLN A 578 -63.85 -9.81 42.12
C GLN A 578 -62.87 -10.71 41.35
N ASN A 579 -63.30 -11.90 40.89
CA ASN A 579 -62.47 -12.79 40.09
C ASN A 579 -62.09 -12.17 38.74
N LEU A 580 -63.03 -11.47 38.09
CA LEU A 580 -62.78 -10.72 36.86
C LEU A 580 -61.73 -9.62 37.09
N HIS A 581 -61.87 -8.84 38.17
CA HIS A 581 -60.91 -7.78 38.51
C HIS A 581 -59.52 -8.37 38.81
N ASN A 582 -59.44 -9.46 39.57
CA ASN A 582 -58.17 -10.13 39.87
C ASN A 582 -57.46 -10.62 38.59
N ALA A 583 -58.20 -11.15 37.63
CA ALA A 583 -57.63 -11.61 36.36
C ALA A 583 -57.03 -10.44 35.54
N LEU A 584 -57.76 -9.33 35.45
CA LEU A 584 -57.30 -8.12 34.76
C LEU A 584 -56.08 -7.49 35.46
N GLU A 585 -56.08 -7.43 36.79
CA GLU A 585 -54.97 -6.88 37.58
C GLU A 585 -53.69 -7.71 37.44
N ALA A 586 -53.81 -9.04 37.44
CA ALA A 586 -52.67 -9.94 37.23
C ALA A 586 -51.96 -9.74 35.87
N TYR A 587 -52.71 -9.30 34.86
CA TYR A 587 -52.15 -8.93 33.56
C TYR A 587 -51.52 -7.52 33.55
N GLY A 588 -51.85 -6.68 34.53
CA GLY A 588 -51.33 -5.32 34.70
C GLY A 588 -52.32 -4.22 34.34
N ILE A 589 -53.62 -4.52 34.33
CA ILE A 589 -54.68 -3.52 34.17
C ILE A 589 -54.96 -2.88 35.53
N THR A 590 -55.09 -1.55 35.54
CA THR A 590 -55.42 -0.78 36.73
C THR A 590 -56.78 -0.12 36.57
N PHE A 591 -57.54 -0.03 37.67
CA PHE A 591 -58.93 0.43 37.65
C PHE A 591 -59.04 1.91 37.98
N ILE A 592 -60.01 2.58 37.35
CA ILE A 592 -60.40 3.96 37.60
C ILE A 592 -61.78 3.91 38.27
N THR A 593 -61.80 3.99 39.61
CA THR A 593 -63.03 3.90 40.42
C THR A 593 -63.18 5.16 41.29
N PRO A 594 -63.59 6.29 40.70
CA PRO A 594 -63.70 7.54 41.43
C PRO A 594 -64.73 7.45 42.55
N LYS A 595 -64.35 7.90 43.74
CA LYS A 595 -65.24 7.92 44.89
C LYS A 595 -66.20 9.11 44.83
N PRO A 596 -67.37 9.02 45.48
CA PRO A 596 -68.23 10.17 45.70
C PRO A 596 -67.43 11.34 46.29
N HIS A 597 -67.73 12.56 45.84
CA HIS A 597 -67.04 13.83 46.16
C HIS A 597 -65.66 14.05 45.52
N GLU A 598 -65.11 13.10 44.78
CA GLU A 598 -63.90 13.38 43.99
C GLU A 598 -64.19 14.39 42.86
N LYS A 599 -63.23 15.26 42.54
CA LYS A 599 -63.37 16.19 41.41
C LYS A 599 -63.30 15.44 40.09
N PHE A 600 -64.20 15.76 39.18
CA PHE A 600 -64.25 15.17 37.84
C PHE A 600 -62.94 15.38 37.07
N ASN A 601 -62.41 14.31 36.48
CA ASN A 601 -61.21 14.32 35.63
C ASN A 601 -61.54 13.80 34.22
N GLY A 602 -61.79 14.71 33.29
CA GLY A 602 -62.16 14.36 31.90
C GLY A 602 -61.09 13.59 31.10
N LYS A 603 -59.88 13.38 31.63
CA LYS A 603 -58.90 12.47 31.02
C LYS A 603 -59.24 11.00 31.29
N GLU A 604 -59.82 10.73 32.45
CA GLU A 604 -60.01 9.39 33.01
C GLU A 604 -61.48 9.01 33.16
N GLN A 605 -62.37 10.00 33.11
CA GLN A 605 -63.78 9.87 33.41
C GLN A 605 -64.63 10.46 32.28
N GLU A 606 -65.81 9.91 32.10
CA GLU A 606 -66.84 10.35 31.17
C GLU A 606 -68.15 10.57 31.93
N VAL A 607 -68.76 11.76 31.76
CA VAL A 607 -70.01 12.09 32.45
C VAL A 607 -71.17 11.54 31.63
N LEU A 608 -71.88 10.56 32.17
CA LEU A 608 -73.11 10.04 31.57
C LEU A 608 -74.30 10.97 31.82
N LEU A 609 -74.39 11.50 33.04
CA LEU A 609 -75.48 12.37 33.45
C LEU A 609 -74.96 13.45 34.41
N ALA A 610 -75.48 14.67 34.24
CA ALA A 610 -75.24 15.77 35.15
C ALA A 610 -76.52 16.09 35.92
N GLU A 611 -76.49 15.94 37.24
CA GLU A 611 -77.67 16.10 38.11
C GLU A 611 -77.46 17.23 39.12
N GLU A 612 -78.57 17.87 39.52
CA GLU A 612 -78.56 18.79 40.66
C GLU A 612 -78.71 17.98 41.95
N ASN A 613 -77.72 18.06 42.84
CA ASN A 613 -77.75 17.40 44.14
C ASN A 613 -77.17 18.33 45.20
N GLU A 614 -78.00 18.72 46.18
CA GLU A 614 -77.62 19.67 47.23
C GLU A 614 -76.45 19.19 48.12
N ALA A 615 -76.17 17.88 48.14
CA ALA A 615 -75.07 17.30 48.92
C ALA A 615 -73.70 17.34 48.21
N PHE A 616 -73.63 17.74 46.94
CA PHE A 616 -72.40 17.70 46.12
C PHE A 616 -72.09 19.07 45.51
N GLN A 617 -70.81 19.42 45.42
CA GLN A 617 -70.40 20.64 44.72
C GLN A 617 -70.35 20.41 43.21
N LYS A 618 -70.59 21.48 42.44
CA LYS A 618 -70.42 21.47 40.98
C LYS A 618 -69.10 20.82 40.55
N GLY A 619 -69.20 19.85 39.64
CA GLY A 619 -68.06 19.10 39.10
C GLY A 619 -67.53 18.00 40.01
N GLU A 620 -68.20 17.68 41.12
CA GLU A 620 -67.91 16.47 41.91
C GLU A 620 -68.62 15.26 41.34
N VAL A 621 -67.96 14.11 41.44
CA VAL A 621 -68.53 12.81 41.14
C VAL A 621 -69.56 12.48 42.22
N ILE A 622 -70.80 12.21 41.79
CA ILE A 622 -71.88 11.72 42.65
C ILE A 622 -71.75 10.21 42.78
N GLN A 623 -71.60 9.52 41.65
CA GLN A 623 -71.51 8.06 41.61
C GLN A 623 -70.73 7.58 40.38
N CYS A 624 -69.97 6.50 40.54
CA CYS A 624 -69.39 5.73 39.45
C CYS A 624 -70.39 4.65 39.00
N ILE A 625 -70.70 4.61 37.71
CA ILE A 625 -71.59 3.62 37.09
C ILE A 625 -70.77 2.45 36.55
N ASN A 626 -69.72 2.74 35.77
CA ASN A 626 -68.80 1.72 35.26
C ASN A 626 -67.37 2.07 35.61
N THR A 627 -66.58 1.05 35.89
CA THR A 627 -65.15 1.17 36.12
C THR A 627 -64.43 1.57 34.84
N GLY A 628 -63.49 2.52 34.94
CA GLY A 628 -62.55 2.79 33.87
C GLY A 628 -61.33 1.87 33.98
N TYR A 629 -60.62 1.67 32.88
CA TYR A 629 -59.48 0.75 32.82
C TYR A 629 -58.25 1.41 32.19
N LYS A 630 -57.09 1.22 32.81
CA LYS A 630 -55.78 1.68 32.36
C LYS A 630 -54.85 0.50 32.15
N TYR A 631 -54.03 0.56 31.10
CA TYR A 631 -52.95 -0.39 30.86
C TYR A 631 -51.69 0.40 30.50
N GLN A 632 -50.58 0.15 31.20
CA GLN A 632 -49.32 0.88 31.02
C GLN A 632 -49.50 2.42 31.04
N ASP A 633 -50.22 2.93 32.05
CA ASP A 633 -50.61 4.34 32.22
C ASP A 633 -51.49 4.95 31.10
N GLN A 634 -51.85 4.17 30.08
CA GLN A 634 -52.79 4.59 29.05
C GLN A 634 -54.22 4.25 29.47
N VAL A 635 -55.10 5.26 29.51
CA VAL A 635 -56.55 5.05 29.68
C VAL A 635 -57.10 4.35 28.45
N LEU A 636 -57.53 3.10 28.61
CA LEU A 636 -58.15 2.31 27.55
C LEU A 636 -59.64 2.60 27.47
N LEU A 637 -60.31 2.58 28.63
CA LEU A 637 -61.72 2.93 28.79
C LEU A 637 -61.86 3.90 29.96
N ARG A 638 -62.68 4.94 29.80
CA ARG A 638 -62.94 5.91 30.88
C ARG A 638 -63.98 5.38 31.83
N ALA A 639 -63.89 5.80 33.09
CA ALA A 639 -64.93 5.51 34.07
C ALA A 639 -66.18 6.33 33.76
N ASN A 640 -67.33 5.69 33.72
CA ASN A 640 -68.60 6.36 33.51
C ASN A 640 -69.13 6.86 34.85
N VAL A 641 -69.39 8.16 34.97
CA VAL A 641 -69.80 8.79 36.22
C VAL A 641 -71.04 9.66 36.06
N ILE A 642 -71.80 9.80 37.14
CA ILE A 642 -72.79 10.86 37.33
C ILE A 642 -72.08 11.99 38.08
N ALA A 643 -72.19 13.22 37.59
CA ALA A 643 -71.52 14.38 38.19
C ALA A 643 -72.52 15.48 38.57
N ALA A 644 -72.19 16.28 39.59
CA ALA A 644 -73.01 17.41 40.01
C ALA A 644 -72.88 18.60 39.04
N ARG A 645 -74.01 19.19 38.63
CA ARG A 645 -74.09 20.27 37.62
C ARG A 645 -73.76 21.68 38.14
#